data_AF-A0A327Z090-F1
#
_entry.id   AF-A0A327Z090-F1
#
_cell.length_a   1.000
_cell.length_b   1.000
_cell.length_c   1.000
_cell.angle_alpha   90.00
_cell.angle_beta   90.00
_cell.angle_gamma   90.00
#
_symmetry.space_group_name_H-M   'P 1'
#
loop_
_entity.id
_entity.type
_entity.pdbx_description
1 polymer ?
#
loop_
_entity_poly.entity_id
_entity_poly.type
_entity_poly.pdbx_seq_one_letter_code
_entity_poly.pdbx_strand_id
1 'polypeptide(L)'
;MTWTSSSRATGLLYEARTALTPGALELACHAAVPPVLDVGFLHLLRVNFFIDPPTVLGYAAEAELLNSPLFQESGAGLYEVDPHLRSLLLAALDAAYGFERLTKVALLLEQYTNHADPWQPRELEFAQRLTALSIVEPARAADWLANAQQAAAGRATFGQEWFVAMRKRLTDAPAQAANLTEELTRLQTAEPSLDTARALGRLGLLPGADNATIKTTLLTLARHPDAAVAALATEVIETLQTLSRSDPTSVRENDGTHVDLLSLLSTNARALRDSVHMIRSWRVEHYMLRIPIGVLRDGGMVDLDLKEAAQGGSGPHGLLIGTGGSGRHDLLRAMVAALAITHGPETLNFLLIDGRWNTTFGPLALLPHNAGTITELAGDPRQADRLADALENELIHRQKLFRDAGDVASLRDYRMARQGTGLPLLPTLLVVCDEFTELLSAGSRVEQLFRRIGRTGRALGVHLLLSARRLAEGQLDELRPYLSYRIALRTASAMESRLAVGVPDAYDLPEEPGHGYLDAGYANLVRFTAVRVSGRTPPGRPGETDLDLIVDVLKDAGPPARQVWRPPLQGSIALDEVLGPVTVDPARGLQTVDRSIRGALRVPIAVLDEPREPLWLDLSGVDGHVAVVGANFADKSTVVRSLLTALALTHTPDEVQFYGLGDLGGFRERLLQIPHVGSVTESLADRHRVRRTVFELADLLALRRRYFRLSGFESMGEYWRAGSNVQDDFGDAFLFVEDWAALHEDFAELRPVLDLIADRGPSYGVHLIACAQHWSELPPGTFGSRLELRLDDPGESVISPRAAGDVPDQPGRGISAAPDGTVLDFLTVQPMLSSAASPALLAREIADAWTGSRAPGVRLLPEELPYDHIDLGAADGFQLPIGVGDVNLEPILVDFARNTHLLVTGDPGSGKTSFLRALSASIDRRLGPWNSLIVVLGTEPGEMEILANYLKRRLPSPDVTAQQLRERSWWTGPEVFVLVDDYELMSDQLSPLLPYLSQGRDVGLHLVIAHRYFEVGHALFDPVLLRMTELSPAGVALSGRGREDGMSSSLSVQPLPPGRGIVTFRDQDVQFVQLYHLPPGR
;
A
#
# COMPACT_ATOMS: atom_id res chain seq x y z
N MET A 1 -53.83 -57.76 21.00
CA MET A 1 -53.83 -58.53 19.74
C MET A 1 -52.40 -58.59 19.24
N THR A 2 -51.81 -59.77 19.17
CA THR A 2 -50.45 -60.00 18.66
C THR A 2 -50.48 -60.03 17.15
N TRP A 3 -50.12 -58.90 16.54
CA TRP A 3 -50.01 -58.69 15.10
C TRP A 3 -48.77 -59.43 14.55
N THR A 4 -48.94 -60.27 13.53
CA THR A 4 -47.81 -60.85 12.77
C THR A 4 -47.02 -59.73 12.08
N SER A 5 -45.71 -59.91 11.84
CA SER A 5 -44.78 -58.87 11.33
C SER A 5 -45.30 -58.10 10.10
N SER A 6 -46.03 -58.77 9.20
CA SER A 6 -46.64 -58.14 8.01
C SER A 6 -47.79 -57.17 8.32
N SER A 7 -48.51 -57.36 9.42
CA SER A 7 -49.66 -56.52 9.80
C SER A 7 -49.26 -55.28 10.62
N ARG A 8 -48.05 -55.28 11.22
CA ARG A 8 -47.49 -54.13 11.94
C ARG A 8 -47.18 -52.97 10.98
N ALA A 9 -46.53 -53.23 9.85
CA ALA A 9 -46.14 -52.18 8.89
C ALA A 9 -47.34 -51.39 8.32
N THR A 10 -48.50 -52.04 8.12
CA THR A 10 -49.73 -51.38 7.67
C THR A 10 -50.27 -50.40 8.71
N GLY A 11 -50.31 -50.81 9.98
CA GLY A 11 -50.73 -49.94 11.08
C GLY A 11 -49.81 -48.73 11.21
N LEU A 12 -48.50 -48.94 11.16
CA LEU A 12 -47.49 -47.88 11.28
C LEU A 12 -47.60 -46.83 10.14
N LEU A 13 -47.77 -47.28 8.89
CA LEU A 13 -47.93 -46.38 7.74
C LEU A 13 -49.25 -45.60 7.79
N TYR A 14 -50.32 -46.23 8.27
CA TYR A 14 -51.62 -45.57 8.42
C TYR A 14 -51.60 -44.51 9.52
N GLU A 15 -51.05 -44.83 10.68
CA GLU A 15 -50.83 -43.88 11.78
C GLU A 15 -49.92 -42.72 11.33
N ALA A 16 -48.83 -43.02 10.61
CA ALA A 16 -47.93 -41.99 10.10
C ALA A 16 -48.61 -41.08 9.07
N ARG A 17 -49.36 -41.63 8.09
CA ARG A 17 -50.03 -40.82 7.05
C ARG A 17 -51.12 -39.90 7.62
N THR A 18 -51.71 -40.27 8.75
CA THR A 18 -52.76 -39.49 9.42
C THR A 18 -52.20 -38.47 10.42
N ALA A 19 -51.02 -38.73 11.00
CA ALA A 19 -50.40 -37.87 12.01
C ALA A 19 -49.34 -36.91 11.46
N LEU A 20 -48.72 -37.20 10.32
CA LEU A 20 -47.60 -36.44 9.76
C LEU A 20 -48.02 -35.37 8.75
N THR A 21 -47.24 -34.30 8.67
CA THR A 21 -47.40 -33.26 7.65
C THR A 21 -47.25 -33.80 6.21
N PRO A 22 -47.89 -33.17 5.19
CA PRO A 22 -48.04 -33.73 3.83
C PRO A 22 -46.74 -34.20 3.14
N GLY A 23 -45.57 -33.65 3.47
CA GLY A 23 -44.27 -34.08 2.92
C GLY A 23 -43.35 -34.85 3.90
N ALA A 24 -43.74 -35.05 5.16
CA ALA A 24 -42.91 -35.76 6.13
C ALA A 24 -42.75 -37.26 5.77
N LEU A 25 -43.73 -37.87 5.09
CA LEU A 25 -43.59 -39.23 4.57
C LEU A 25 -42.62 -39.31 3.38
N GLU A 26 -42.51 -38.24 2.58
CA GLU A 26 -41.51 -38.15 1.52
C GLU A 26 -40.09 -38.03 2.11
N LEU A 27 -39.95 -37.25 3.18
CA LEU A 27 -38.71 -37.18 3.96
C LEU A 27 -38.35 -38.54 4.58
N ALA A 28 -39.35 -39.29 5.07
CA ALA A 28 -39.16 -40.66 5.55
C ALA A 28 -38.56 -41.59 4.48
N CYS A 29 -38.96 -41.43 3.21
CA CYS A 29 -38.43 -42.22 2.09
C CYS A 29 -36.93 -41.93 1.86
N HIS A 30 -36.49 -40.67 1.98
CA HIS A 30 -35.08 -40.29 1.87
C HIS A 30 -34.28 -40.77 3.10
N ALA A 31 -34.88 -40.67 4.29
CA ALA A 31 -34.31 -41.10 5.56
C ALA A 31 -34.17 -42.63 5.67
N ALA A 32 -34.87 -43.41 4.85
CA ALA A 32 -34.75 -44.87 4.78
C ALA A 32 -33.50 -45.37 4.03
N VAL A 33 -32.75 -44.49 3.35
CA VAL A 33 -31.50 -44.84 2.64
C VAL A 33 -30.44 -45.37 3.60
N PRO A 34 -30.05 -44.67 4.67
CA PRO A 34 -29.20 -45.25 5.70
C PRO A 34 -29.94 -46.33 6.54
N PRO A 35 -29.25 -47.37 7.04
CA PRO A 35 -29.83 -48.35 7.97
C PRO A 35 -30.17 -47.76 9.34
N VAL A 36 -29.37 -46.79 9.79
CA VAL A 36 -29.51 -46.03 11.02
C VAL A 36 -29.13 -44.59 10.68
N LEU A 37 -29.82 -43.60 11.23
CA LEU A 37 -29.51 -42.19 11.02
C LEU A 37 -29.54 -41.40 12.32
N ASP A 38 -28.84 -40.27 12.36
CA ASP A 38 -28.96 -39.29 13.42
C ASP A 38 -29.73 -38.04 12.96
N VAL A 39 -30.01 -37.17 13.92
CA VAL A 39 -30.73 -35.90 13.70
C VAL A 39 -29.98 -34.99 12.71
N GLY A 40 -28.64 -35.02 12.71
CA GLY A 40 -27.82 -34.20 11.82
C GLY A 40 -27.98 -34.63 10.36
N PHE A 41 -27.96 -35.93 10.08
CA PHE A 41 -28.20 -36.43 8.73
C PHE A 41 -29.64 -36.19 8.29
N LEU A 42 -30.64 -36.37 9.17
CA LEU A 42 -32.04 -36.07 8.84
C LEU A 42 -32.23 -34.60 8.44
N HIS A 43 -31.57 -33.69 9.16
CA HIS A 43 -31.57 -32.29 8.83
C HIS A 43 -30.98 -32.02 7.45
N LEU A 44 -29.84 -32.65 7.14
CA LEU A 44 -29.21 -32.57 5.82
C LEU A 44 -30.12 -33.09 4.71
N LEU A 45 -30.87 -34.17 4.94
CA LEU A 45 -31.84 -34.66 3.96
C LEU A 45 -32.93 -33.63 3.70
N ARG A 46 -33.47 -32.99 4.73
CA ARG A 46 -34.50 -31.95 4.55
C ARG A 46 -33.96 -30.76 3.75
N VAL A 47 -32.80 -30.22 4.13
CA VAL A 47 -32.25 -29.01 3.49
C VAL A 47 -31.59 -29.27 2.13
N ASN A 48 -31.31 -30.51 1.74
CA ASN A 48 -30.79 -30.78 0.39
C ASN A 48 -31.87 -31.21 -0.60
N PHE A 49 -33.00 -31.72 -0.11
CA PHE A 49 -33.99 -32.39 -0.96
C PHE A 49 -35.40 -31.78 -0.90
N PHE A 50 -35.71 -30.90 0.08
CA PHE A 50 -37.05 -30.34 0.32
C PHE A 50 -37.05 -28.81 0.51
N ILE A 51 -36.22 -28.10 -0.28
CA ILE A 51 -36.14 -26.62 -0.28
C ILE A 51 -37.04 -25.98 -1.34
N ASP A 52 -37.38 -26.69 -2.42
CA ASP A 52 -38.15 -26.15 -3.54
C ASP A 52 -39.62 -26.65 -3.52
N PRO A 53 -40.60 -25.84 -3.99
CA PRO A 53 -41.98 -26.30 -4.15
C PRO A 53 -42.10 -27.48 -5.12
N PRO A 54 -43.15 -28.32 -4.99
CA PRO A 54 -44.34 -28.12 -4.16
C PRO A 54 -44.19 -28.51 -2.68
N THR A 55 -43.07 -29.13 -2.28
CA THR A 55 -42.90 -29.71 -0.94
C THR A 55 -41.79 -29.03 -0.15
N VAL A 56 -42.11 -27.89 0.47
CA VAL A 56 -41.21 -27.21 1.43
C VAL A 56 -41.51 -27.69 2.84
N LEU A 57 -40.50 -28.23 3.53
CA LEU A 57 -40.65 -28.79 4.88
C LEU A 57 -40.02 -27.89 5.95
N GLY A 58 -40.81 -27.55 6.98
CA GLY A 58 -40.34 -26.86 8.18
C GLY A 58 -39.58 -27.80 9.14
N TYR A 59 -38.86 -27.22 10.10
CA TYR A 59 -38.11 -27.98 11.13
C TYR A 59 -39.01 -28.89 11.99
N ALA A 60 -40.29 -28.54 12.16
CA ALA A 60 -41.26 -29.36 12.88
C ALA A 60 -41.45 -30.74 12.25
N ALA A 61 -41.28 -30.87 10.93
CA ALA A 61 -41.42 -32.13 10.21
C ALA A 61 -40.33 -33.15 10.61
N GLU A 62 -39.11 -32.69 10.95
CA GLU A 62 -38.05 -33.57 11.45
C GLU A 62 -38.45 -34.18 12.80
N ALA A 63 -38.95 -33.34 13.71
CA ALA A 63 -39.39 -33.78 15.03
C ALA A 63 -40.64 -34.67 14.97
N GLU A 64 -41.62 -34.34 14.13
CA GLU A 64 -42.78 -35.18 13.87
C GLU A 64 -42.37 -36.56 13.34
N LEU A 65 -41.40 -36.61 12.42
CA LEU A 65 -40.92 -37.84 11.83
C LEU A 65 -40.15 -38.71 12.82
N LEU A 66 -39.25 -38.12 13.62
CA LEU A 66 -38.48 -38.85 14.64
C LEU A 66 -39.36 -39.36 15.79
N ASN A 67 -40.44 -38.64 16.11
CA ASN A 67 -41.45 -39.09 17.09
C ASN A 67 -42.54 -39.98 16.46
N SER A 68 -42.48 -40.22 15.15
CA SER A 68 -43.42 -41.08 14.46
C SER A 68 -43.12 -42.55 14.76
N PRO A 69 -44.10 -43.44 14.61
CA PRO A 69 -43.88 -44.86 14.85
C PRO A 69 -43.06 -45.53 13.70
N LEU A 70 -42.63 -44.77 12.68
CA LEU A 70 -41.78 -45.24 11.58
C LEU A 70 -40.30 -45.39 11.97
N PHE A 71 -39.84 -44.61 12.97
CA PHE A 71 -38.45 -44.61 13.45
C PHE A 71 -38.39 -45.03 14.91
N GLN A 72 -37.44 -45.88 15.27
CA GLN A 72 -37.20 -46.32 16.66
C GLN A 72 -35.83 -45.84 17.12
N GLU A 73 -35.78 -45.15 18.25
CA GLU A 73 -34.52 -44.71 18.85
C GLU A 73 -33.75 -45.93 19.39
N SER A 74 -32.54 -46.18 18.88
CA SER A 74 -31.66 -47.28 19.32
C SER A 74 -30.63 -46.83 20.38
N GLY A 75 -30.63 -45.54 20.75
CA GLY A 75 -29.79 -44.91 21.77
C GLY A 75 -28.77 -43.91 21.19
N ALA A 76 -28.26 -43.00 22.03
CA ALA A 76 -27.28 -41.98 21.62
C ALA A 76 -27.72 -41.06 20.46
N GLY A 77 -29.03 -40.83 20.31
CA GLY A 77 -29.58 -39.98 19.24
C GLY A 77 -29.63 -40.64 17.86
N LEU A 78 -29.48 -41.98 17.80
CA LEU A 78 -29.60 -42.78 16.59
C LEU A 78 -30.99 -43.39 16.44
N TYR A 79 -31.47 -43.42 15.20
CA TYR A 79 -32.81 -43.87 14.83
C TYR A 79 -32.74 -44.94 13.74
N GLU A 80 -33.50 -46.02 13.92
CA GLU A 80 -33.57 -47.16 13.02
C GLU A 80 -34.98 -47.34 12.43
N VAL A 81 -35.04 -47.86 11.22
CA VAL A 81 -36.30 -48.21 10.54
C VAL A 81 -36.45 -49.73 10.51
N ASP A 82 -37.66 -50.23 10.79
CA ASP A 82 -37.98 -51.64 10.65
C ASP A 82 -37.57 -52.15 9.25
N PRO A 83 -36.85 -53.29 9.12
CA PRO A 83 -36.32 -53.74 7.83
C PRO A 83 -37.37 -53.94 6.73
N HIS A 84 -38.57 -54.38 7.07
CA HIS A 84 -39.67 -54.59 6.11
C HIS A 84 -40.27 -53.25 5.67
N LEU A 85 -40.40 -52.30 6.61
CA LEU A 85 -40.83 -50.93 6.33
C LEU A 85 -39.80 -50.17 5.48
N ARG A 86 -38.50 -50.35 5.77
CA ARG A 86 -37.41 -49.72 5.03
C ARG A 86 -37.41 -50.09 3.55
N SER A 87 -37.61 -51.37 3.22
CA SER A 87 -37.71 -51.82 1.82
C SER A 87 -38.85 -51.14 1.07
N LEU A 88 -40.00 -50.97 1.72
CA LEU A 88 -41.17 -50.29 1.14
C LEU A 88 -40.92 -48.78 0.93
N LEU A 89 -40.27 -48.11 1.90
CA LEU A 89 -39.92 -46.69 1.79
C LEU A 89 -38.87 -46.42 0.69
N LEU A 90 -37.91 -47.33 0.51
CA LEU A 90 -36.93 -47.26 -0.58
C LEU A 90 -37.56 -47.47 -1.95
N ALA A 91 -38.50 -48.42 -2.06
CA ALA A 91 -39.30 -48.62 -3.26
C ALA A 91 -40.14 -47.38 -3.60
N ALA A 92 -40.71 -46.72 -2.60
CA ALA A 92 -41.44 -45.47 -2.76
C ALA A 92 -40.55 -44.30 -3.20
N LEU A 93 -39.32 -44.20 -2.67
CA LEU A 93 -38.35 -43.19 -3.11
C LEU A 93 -38.03 -43.33 -4.60
N ASP A 94 -37.73 -44.54 -5.05
CA ASP A 94 -37.43 -44.83 -6.46
C ASP A 94 -38.65 -44.61 -7.36
N ALA A 95 -39.85 -45.03 -6.94
CA ALA A 95 -41.08 -44.83 -7.70
C ALA A 95 -41.47 -43.34 -7.83
N ALA A 96 -41.29 -42.55 -6.78
CA ALA A 96 -41.69 -41.14 -6.77
C ALA A 96 -40.68 -40.20 -7.45
N TYR A 97 -39.38 -40.49 -7.36
CA TYR A 97 -38.32 -39.56 -7.81
C TYR A 97 -37.28 -40.18 -8.76
N GLY A 98 -37.33 -41.49 -9.00
CA GLY A 98 -36.37 -42.23 -9.81
C GLY A 98 -35.04 -42.50 -9.12
N PHE A 99 -34.28 -43.43 -9.71
CA PHE A 99 -33.01 -43.92 -9.17
C PHE A 99 -31.96 -42.80 -8.99
N GLU A 100 -32.00 -41.76 -9.82
CA GLU A 100 -31.09 -40.61 -9.70
C GLU A 100 -31.19 -39.92 -8.33
N ARG A 101 -32.41 -39.80 -7.78
CA ARG A 101 -32.64 -39.20 -6.46
C ARG A 101 -32.04 -40.07 -5.37
N LEU A 102 -32.22 -41.38 -5.46
CA LEU A 102 -31.63 -42.35 -4.55
C LEU A 102 -30.10 -42.28 -4.58
N THR A 103 -29.48 -42.13 -5.75
CA THR A 103 -28.03 -41.92 -5.91
C THR A 103 -27.56 -40.63 -5.25
N LYS A 104 -28.31 -39.52 -5.40
CA LYS A 104 -27.97 -38.23 -4.75
C LYS A 104 -28.01 -38.33 -3.23
N VAL A 105 -28.99 -39.02 -2.67
CA VAL A 105 -29.07 -39.28 -1.22
C VAL A 105 -27.90 -40.14 -0.76
N ALA A 106 -27.52 -41.17 -1.53
CA ALA A 106 -26.37 -42.01 -1.22
C ALA A 106 -25.03 -41.26 -1.28
N LEU A 107 -24.84 -40.36 -2.26
CA LEU A 107 -23.67 -39.48 -2.33
C LEU A 107 -23.57 -38.57 -1.11
N LEU A 108 -24.70 -37.99 -0.67
CA LEU A 108 -24.75 -37.18 0.54
C LEU A 108 -24.39 -38.02 1.78
N LEU A 109 -24.86 -39.26 1.87
CA LEU A 109 -24.50 -40.19 2.95
C LEU A 109 -23.01 -40.57 2.94
N GLU A 110 -22.41 -40.76 1.76
CA GLU A 110 -20.97 -41.01 1.64
C GLU A 110 -20.15 -39.81 2.15
N GLN A 111 -20.52 -38.60 1.73
CA GLN A 111 -19.90 -37.37 2.25
C GLN A 111 -20.12 -37.24 3.76
N TYR A 112 -21.31 -37.60 4.23
CA TYR A 112 -21.67 -37.56 5.66
C TYR A 112 -20.75 -38.39 6.53
N THR A 113 -20.58 -39.64 6.14
CA THR A 113 -19.71 -40.59 6.85
C THR A 113 -18.23 -40.25 6.77
N ASN A 114 -17.76 -39.52 5.74
CA ASN A 114 -16.36 -39.11 5.65
C ASN A 114 -15.97 -37.95 6.59
N HIS A 115 -16.92 -37.28 7.23
CA HIS A 115 -16.69 -36.07 8.03
C HIS A 115 -17.22 -36.18 9.48
N ALA A 116 -17.75 -37.34 9.89
CA ALA A 116 -18.29 -37.54 11.23
C ALA A 116 -17.20 -37.66 12.32
N ASP A 117 -17.47 -37.09 13.50
CA ASP A 117 -16.60 -36.98 14.68
C ASP A 117 -16.22 -38.37 15.27
N PRO A 118 -14.99 -38.60 15.77
CA PRO A 118 -14.50 -39.86 16.39
C PRO A 118 -15.30 -40.53 17.54
N TRP A 119 -16.51 -40.07 17.88
CA TRP A 119 -17.29 -40.56 19.04
C TRP A 119 -18.38 -41.60 18.73
N GLN A 120 -18.47 -42.10 17.49
CA GLN A 120 -19.37 -43.23 17.15
C GLN A 120 -18.63 -44.59 17.10
N PRO A 121 -19.34 -45.71 17.34
CA PRO A 121 -18.77 -47.04 17.08
C PRO A 121 -18.44 -47.17 15.59
N ARG A 122 -17.15 -47.41 15.27
CA ARG A 122 -16.63 -47.56 13.90
C ARG A 122 -17.47 -48.47 12.99
N GLU A 123 -18.16 -49.45 13.57
CA GLU A 123 -19.02 -50.40 12.84
C GLU A 123 -20.19 -49.74 12.10
N LEU A 124 -20.82 -48.71 12.69
CA LEU A 124 -21.97 -48.05 12.07
C LEU A 124 -21.55 -47.15 10.91
N GLU A 125 -20.47 -46.38 11.11
CA GLU A 125 -19.84 -45.56 10.07
C GLU A 125 -19.44 -46.42 8.86
N PHE A 126 -18.83 -47.58 9.11
CA PHE A 126 -18.49 -48.53 8.04
C PHE A 126 -19.73 -49.09 7.34
N ALA A 127 -20.79 -49.43 8.08
CA ALA A 127 -22.03 -49.94 7.50
C ALA A 127 -22.76 -48.89 6.65
N GLN A 128 -22.81 -47.64 7.10
CA GLN A 128 -23.40 -46.51 6.36
C GLN A 128 -22.59 -46.16 5.11
N ARG A 129 -21.26 -46.10 5.23
CA ARG A 129 -20.35 -45.85 4.10
C ARG A 129 -20.48 -46.93 3.04
N LEU A 130 -20.56 -48.19 3.46
CA LEU A 130 -20.74 -49.28 2.52
C LEU A 130 -22.14 -49.30 1.90
N THR A 131 -23.17 -48.88 2.64
CA THR A 131 -24.52 -48.66 2.10
C THR A 131 -24.48 -47.60 0.99
N ALA A 132 -23.82 -46.46 1.23
CA ALA A 132 -23.65 -45.42 0.24
C ALA A 132 -22.88 -45.90 -1.01
N LEU A 133 -21.71 -46.51 -0.80
CA LEU A 133 -20.88 -47.04 -1.89
C LEU A 133 -21.58 -48.15 -2.68
N SER A 134 -22.39 -49.00 -2.03
CA SER A 134 -23.13 -50.06 -2.73
C SER A 134 -24.16 -49.53 -3.73
N ILE A 135 -24.60 -48.28 -3.55
CA ILE A 135 -25.55 -47.60 -4.44
C ILE A 135 -24.79 -46.82 -5.52
N VAL A 136 -23.74 -46.09 -5.15
CA VAL A 136 -23.03 -45.16 -6.05
C VAL A 136 -21.98 -45.87 -6.92
N GLU A 137 -21.16 -46.75 -6.32
CA GLU A 137 -20.06 -47.45 -7.00
C GLU A 137 -19.95 -48.91 -6.48
N PRO A 138 -20.83 -49.83 -6.93
CA PRO A 138 -20.90 -51.20 -6.41
C PRO A 138 -19.58 -51.98 -6.52
N ALA A 139 -18.82 -51.76 -7.58
CA ALA A 139 -17.50 -52.37 -7.78
C ALA A 139 -16.50 -51.91 -6.71
N ARG A 140 -16.48 -50.59 -6.41
CA ARG A 140 -15.62 -50.01 -5.39
C ARG A 140 -16.04 -50.44 -3.98
N ALA A 141 -17.33 -50.64 -3.74
CA ALA A 141 -17.84 -51.22 -2.50
C ALA A 141 -17.32 -52.66 -2.29
N ALA A 142 -17.30 -53.47 -3.34
CA ALA A 142 -16.78 -54.84 -3.32
C ALA A 142 -15.26 -54.86 -3.08
N ASP A 143 -14.50 -54.01 -3.76
CA ASP A 143 -13.05 -53.87 -3.58
C ASP A 143 -12.69 -53.38 -2.18
N TRP A 144 -13.43 -52.38 -1.67
CA TRP A 144 -13.28 -51.88 -0.31
C TRP A 144 -13.53 -52.98 0.73
N LEU A 145 -14.59 -53.79 0.57
CA LEU A 145 -14.91 -54.90 1.47
C LEU A 145 -13.80 -55.97 1.45
N ALA A 146 -13.24 -56.27 0.27
CA ALA A 146 -12.12 -57.21 0.13
C ALA A 146 -10.84 -56.71 0.84
N ASN A 147 -10.52 -55.42 0.68
CA ASN A 147 -9.38 -54.79 1.35
C ASN A 147 -9.58 -54.69 2.87
N ALA A 148 -10.79 -54.37 3.33
CA ALA A 148 -11.13 -54.30 4.75
C ALA A 148 -11.03 -55.66 5.44
N GLN A 149 -11.41 -56.75 4.75
CA GLN A 149 -11.28 -58.11 5.25
C GLN A 149 -9.80 -58.54 5.37
N GLN A 150 -8.95 -58.14 4.43
CA GLN A 150 -7.49 -58.36 4.52
C GLN A 150 -6.85 -57.55 5.66
N ALA A 151 -7.27 -56.30 5.85
CA ALA A 151 -6.79 -55.44 6.94
C ALA A 151 -7.28 -55.87 8.33
N ALA A 152 -8.44 -56.54 8.41
CA ALA A 152 -9.02 -57.08 9.64
C ALA A 152 -8.46 -58.46 10.03
N ALA A 153 -7.72 -59.14 9.15
CA ALA A 153 -7.02 -60.40 9.43
C ALA A 153 -5.88 -60.17 10.43
N GLY A 154 -6.24 -59.98 11.70
CA GLY A 154 -5.31 -59.69 12.80
C GLY A 154 -5.88 -58.78 13.91
N ARG A 155 -7.08 -58.22 13.76
CA ARG A 155 -7.74 -57.39 14.80
C ARG A 155 -9.03 -58.05 15.26
N ALA A 156 -9.15 -58.32 16.57
CA ALA A 156 -10.24 -59.07 17.20
C ALA A 156 -11.62 -58.38 17.22
N THR A 157 -11.79 -57.24 16.53
CA THR A 157 -13.00 -56.41 16.65
C THR A 157 -14.10 -56.71 15.64
N PHE A 158 -13.83 -57.36 14.50
CA PHE A 158 -14.85 -57.64 13.49
C PHE A 158 -14.98 -59.15 13.24
N GLY A 159 -16.13 -59.73 13.57
CA GLY A 159 -16.39 -61.17 13.34
C GLY A 159 -16.49 -61.52 11.85
N GLN A 160 -16.00 -62.70 11.46
CA GLN A 160 -16.13 -63.22 10.08
C GLN A 160 -17.59 -63.21 9.58
N GLU A 161 -18.56 -63.38 10.47
CA GLU A 161 -19.99 -63.39 10.16
C GLU A 161 -20.49 -62.04 9.63
N TRP A 162 -19.93 -60.90 10.09
CA TRP A 162 -20.29 -59.56 9.61
C TRP A 162 -19.86 -59.36 8.14
N PHE A 163 -18.63 -59.76 7.80
CA PHE A 163 -18.13 -59.71 6.43
C PHE A 163 -18.89 -60.67 5.50
N VAL A 164 -19.27 -61.86 5.97
CA VAL A 164 -20.07 -62.82 5.19
C VAL A 164 -21.48 -62.29 4.94
N ALA A 165 -22.15 -61.74 5.95
CA ALA A 165 -23.48 -61.14 5.81
C ALA A 165 -23.47 -59.93 4.87
N MET A 166 -22.43 -59.11 4.95
CA MET A 166 -22.29 -57.92 4.12
C MET A 166 -21.90 -58.25 2.68
N ARG A 167 -21.02 -59.24 2.48
CA ARG A 167 -20.70 -59.74 1.14
C ARG A 167 -21.93 -60.35 0.49
N LYS A 168 -22.73 -61.11 1.24
CA LYS A 168 -24.02 -61.64 0.78
C LYS A 168 -24.95 -60.49 0.35
N ARG A 169 -25.07 -59.42 1.14
CA ARG A 169 -25.82 -58.21 0.76
C ARG A 169 -25.31 -57.52 -0.51
N LEU A 170 -24.00 -57.43 -0.71
CA LEU A 170 -23.40 -56.85 -1.92
C LEU A 170 -23.51 -57.77 -3.15
N THR A 171 -23.47 -59.09 -2.97
CA THR A 171 -23.64 -60.07 -4.07
C THR A 171 -25.10 -60.26 -4.44
N ASP A 172 -26.02 -60.05 -3.49
CA ASP A 172 -27.47 -60.05 -3.71
C ASP A 172 -27.99 -58.69 -4.26
N ALA A 173 -27.13 -57.69 -4.48
CA ALA A 173 -27.47 -56.39 -5.07
C ALA A 173 -26.90 -56.28 -6.49
N PRO A 174 -27.77 -56.25 -7.51
CA PRO A 174 -28.55 -55.05 -7.83
C PRO A 174 -30.06 -55.36 -7.94
N ALA A 175 -30.92 -54.41 -7.54
CA ALA A 175 -32.40 -54.45 -7.61
C ALA A 175 -33.16 -55.14 -6.44
N GLN A 176 -33.00 -54.63 -5.20
CA GLN A 176 -33.94 -54.92 -4.10
C GLN A 176 -34.58 -53.66 -3.48
N ALA A 177 -34.78 -52.60 -4.26
CA ALA A 177 -36.04 -51.90 -4.16
C ALA A 177 -36.96 -52.63 -5.15
N ALA A 178 -37.79 -53.55 -4.69
CA ALA A 178 -38.86 -54.05 -5.55
C ALA A 178 -39.65 -52.81 -5.94
N ASN A 179 -39.68 -52.44 -7.22
CA ASN A 179 -40.45 -51.29 -7.64
C ASN A 179 -41.89 -51.51 -7.16
N LEU A 180 -42.53 -50.49 -6.59
CA LEU A 180 -43.93 -50.61 -6.13
C LEU A 180 -44.82 -51.21 -7.21
N THR A 181 -44.51 -50.95 -8.48
CA THR A 181 -45.17 -51.52 -9.66
C THR A 181 -45.01 -53.04 -9.80
N GLU A 182 -43.83 -53.58 -9.50
CA GLU A 182 -43.53 -55.02 -9.57
C GLU A 182 -44.22 -55.77 -8.41
N GLU A 183 -44.18 -55.20 -7.20
CA GLU A 183 -44.87 -55.77 -6.03
C GLU A 183 -46.39 -55.73 -6.20
N LEU A 184 -46.91 -54.64 -6.80
CA LEU A 184 -48.32 -54.53 -7.20
C LEU A 184 -48.70 -55.61 -8.22
N THR A 185 -47.86 -55.83 -9.25
CA THR A 185 -48.09 -56.87 -10.29
C THR A 185 -48.10 -58.28 -9.67
N ARG A 186 -47.22 -58.53 -8.70
CA ARG A 186 -47.17 -59.79 -7.95
C ARG A 186 -48.43 -60.01 -7.12
N LEU A 187 -48.92 -58.97 -6.45
CA LEU A 187 -50.14 -59.04 -5.62
C LEU A 187 -51.41 -59.17 -6.45
N GLN A 188 -51.43 -58.61 -7.66
CA GLN A 188 -52.52 -58.78 -8.63
C GLN A 188 -52.68 -60.22 -9.13
N THR A 189 -51.59 -60.99 -9.12
CA THR A 189 -51.55 -62.39 -9.57
C THR A 189 -51.58 -63.39 -8.41
N ALA A 190 -51.50 -62.92 -7.17
CA ALA A 190 -51.58 -63.74 -5.96
C ALA A 190 -53.04 -64.18 -5.67
N GLU A 191 -53.19 -65.29 -4.94
CA GLU A 191 -54.52 -65.73 -4.50
C GLU A 191 -55.20 -64.64 -3.65
N PRO A 192 -56.50 -64.37 -3.88
CA PRO A 192 -57.23 -63.36 -3.14
C PRO A 192 -57.36 -63.77 -1.67
N SER A 193 -56.64 -63.06 -0.80
CA SER A 193 -56.58 -63.34 0.63
C SER A 193 -56.64 -62.04 1.46
N LEU A 194 -56.91 -62.18 2.76
CA LEU A 194 -56.81 -61.07 3.72
C LEU A 194 -55.43 -60.41 3.67
N ASP A 195 -54.37 -61.19 3.47
CA ASP A 195 -53.00 -60.67 3.41
C ASP A 195 -52.73 -59.91 2.11
N THR A 196 -53.33 -60.32 1.00
CA THR A 196 -53.30 -59.58 -0.28
C THR A 196 -53.97 -58.22 -0.14
N ALA A 197 -55.14 -58.15 0.52
CA ALA A 197 -55.83 -56.88 0.79
C ALA A 197 -55.03 -55.94 1.71
N ARG A 198 -54.40 -56.48 2.77
CA ARG A 198 -53.50 -55.71 3.66
C ARG A 198 -52.25 -55.20 2.94
N ALA A 199 -51.70 -56.01 2.03
CA ALA A 199 -50.52 -55.63 1.25
C ALA A 199 -50.84 -54.48 0.27
N LEU A 200 -51.97 -54.56 -0.43
CA LEU A 200 -52.45 -53.47 -1.29
C LEU A 200 -52.74 -52.17 -0.51
N GLY A 201 -53.27 -52.29 0.72
CA GLY A 201 -53.44 -51.15 1.61
C GLY A 201 -52.13 -50.47 2.01
N ARG A 202 -51.05 -51.23 2.28
CA ARG A 202 -49.71 -50.67 2.55
C ARG A 202 -49.17 -49.89 1.36
N LEU A 203 -49.27 -50.48 0.17
CA LEU A 203 -48.76 -49.85 -1.05
C LEU A 203 -49.49 -48.52 -1.31
N GLY A 204 -50.81 -48.47 -1.13
CA GLY A 204 -51.60 -47.25 -1.38
C GLY A 204 -51.33 -46.08 -0.42
N LEU A 205 -50.64 -46.32 0.71
CA LEU A 205 -50.28 -45.29 1.68
C LEU A 205 -48.91 -44.64 1.39
N LEU A 206 -48.13 -45.21 0.46
CA LEU A 206 -46.78 -44.74 0.15
C LEU A 206 -46.78 -43.65 -0.94
N PRO A 207 -45.80 -42.71 -0.92
CA PRO A 207 -45.58 -41.77 -2.02
C PRO A 207 -45.29 -42.52 -3.34
N GLY A 208 -45.84 -42.02 -4.46
CA GLY A 208 -45.61 -42.60 -5.79
C GLY A 208 -46.41 -43.88 -6.11
N ALA A 209 -47.31 -44.32 -5.23
CA ALA A 209 -48.17 -45.48 -5.49
C ALA A 209 -49.26 -45.21 -6.53
N ASP A 210 -49.50 -46.18 -7.43
CA ASP A 210 -50.62 -46.12 -8.38
C ASP A 210 -51.94 -46.47 -7.67
N ASN A 211 -52.49 -45.46 -6.99
CA ASN A 211 -53.74 -45.57 -6.25
C ASN A 211 -54.93 -45.97 -7.13
N ALA A 212 -54.91 -45.66 -8.42
CA ALA A 212 -55.96 -46.06 -9.35
C ALA A 212 -55.93 -47.57 -9.62
N THR A 213 -54.74 -48.12 -9.86
CA THR A 213 -54.55 -49.54 -10.07
C THR A 213 -54.78 -50.36 -8.80
N ILE A 214 -54.26 -49.89 -7.65
CA ILE A 214 -54.50 -50.50 -6.33
C ILE A 214 -56.00 -50.56 -6.02
N LYS A 215 -56.72 -49.46 -6.27
CA LYS A 215 -58.17 -49.40 -6.08
C LYS A 215 -58.91 -50.37 -6.98
N THR A 216 -58.50 -50.50 -8.25
CA THR A 216 -59.08 -51.48 -9.18
C THR A 216 -58.92 -52.91 -8.65
N THR A 217 -57.72 -53.26 -8.17
CA THR A 217 -57.45 -54.59 -7.59
C THR A 217 -58.23 -54.83 -6.30
N LEU A 218 -58.34 -53.82 -5.43
CA LEU A 218 -59.16 -53.89 -4.21
C LEU A 218 -60.65 -54.01 -4.53
N LEU A 219 -61.17 -53.37 -5.58
CA LEU A 219 -62.56 -53.50 -6.01
C LEU A 219 -62.90 -54.93 -6.47
N THR A 220 -61.92 -55.65 -7.03
CA THR A 220 -62.05 -57.07 -7.34
C THR A 220 -62.10 -57.91 -6.06
N LEU A 221 -61.24 -57.62 -5.08
CA LEU A 221 -61.23 -58.27 -3.76
C LEU A 221 -62.49 -57.97 -2.93
N ALA A 222 -63.08 -56.77 -3.09
CA ALA A 222 -64.33 -56.38 -2.45
C ALA A 222 -65.53 -57.22 -2.91
N ARG A 223 -65.40 -57.96 -4.03
CA ARG A 223 -66.41 -58.90 -4.55
C ARG A 223 -66.08 -60.37 -4.23
N HIS A 224 -65.08 -60.63 -3.39
CA HIS A 224 -64.65 -61.98 -3.04
C HIS A 224 -65.72 -62.72 -2.21
N PRO A 225 -65.94 -64.04 -2.40
CA PRO A 225 -66.94 -64.80 -1.66
C PRO A 225 -66.68 -64.91 -0.15
N ASP A 226 -65.43 -64.71 0.29
CA ASP A 226 -65.08 -64.59 1.70
C ASP A 226 -65.43 -63.19 2.23
N ALA A 227 -66.40 -63.13 3.15
CA ALA A 227 -66.89 -61.90 3.76
C ALA A 227 -65.79 -61.09 4.47
N ALA A 228 -64.76 -61.73 5.02
CA ALA A 228 -63.67 -61.05 5.71
C ALA A 228 -62.73 -60.34 4.73
N VAL A 229 -62.46 -60.95 3.57
CA VAL A 229 -61.65 -60.35 2.49
C VAL A 229 -62.39 -59.17 1.86
N ALA A 230 -63.69 -59.35 1.58
CA ALA A 230 -64.52 -58.31 0.98
C ALA A 230 -64.70 -57.08 1.89
N ALA A 231 -64.93 -57.30 3.19
CA ALA A 231 -65.06 -56.22 4.18
C ALA A 231 -63.77 -55.40 4.29
N LEU A 232 -62.61 -56.06 4.45
CA LEU A 232 -61.32 -55.37 4.56
C LEU A 232 -60.96 -54.61 3.27
N ALA A 233 -61.19 -55.21 2.10
CA ALA A 233 -60.92 -54.52 0.84
C ALA A 233 -61.78 -53.25 0.69
N THR A 234 -63.03 -53.27 1.14
CA THR A 234 -63.94 -52.11 1.15
C THR A 234 -63.45 -51.03 2.12
N GLU A 235 -63.05 -51.41 3.33
CA GLU A 235 -62.48 -50.52 4.35
C GLU A 235 -61.20 -49.81 3.84
N VAL A 236 -60.30 -50.56 3.19
CA VAL A 236 -59.08 -49.99 2.60
C VAL A 236 -59.41 -49.02 1.46
N ILE A 237 -60.40 -49.33 0.61
CA ILE A 237 -60.86 -48.42 -0.46
C ILE A 237 -61.38 -47.11 0.13
N GLU A 238 -62.25 -47.17 1.15
CA GLU A 238 -62.81 -45.98 1.81
C GLU A 238 -61.70 -45.13 2.45
N THR A 239 -60.73 -45.79 3.07
CA THR A 239 -59.56 -45.16 3.68
C THR A 239 -58.68 -44.43 2.67
N LEU A 240 -58.37 -45.06 1.53
CA LEU A 240 -57.57 -44.40 0.48
C LEU A 240 -58.34 -43.27 -0.21
N GLN A 241 -59.68 -43.38 -0.28
CA GLN A 241 -60.55 -42.34 -0.84
C GLN A 241 -60.69 -41.10 0.07
N THR A 242 -60.76 -41.28 1.39
CA THR A 242 -60.76 -40.14 2.33
C THR A 242 -59.44 -39.38 2.29
N LEU A 243 -58.32 -40.10 2.15
CA LEU A 243 -56.98 -39.52 2.05
C LEU A 243 -56.69 -38.82 0.70
N SER A 244 -57.37 -39.21 -0.39
CA SER A 244 -57.22 -38.59 -1.71
C SER A 244 -58.08 -37.32 -1.91
N ARG A 245 -58.93 -36.95 -0.94
CA ARG A 245 -59.84 -35.77 -1.03
C ARG A 245 -59.25 -34.47 -0.47
N SER A 246 -58.05 -34.50 0.09
CA SER A 246 -57.32 -33.31 0.54
C SER A 246 -56.36 -32.83 -0.55
N ASP A 247 -56.92 -32.26 -1.63
CA ASP A 247 -56.16 -31.42 -2.56
C ASP A 247 -55.90 -30.05 -1.92
N PRO A 248 -54.67 -29.51 -1.97
CA PRO A 248 -54.31 -28.24 -1.34
C PRO A 248 -54.71 -27.06 -2.24
N THR A 249 -56.00 -26.72 -2.30
CA THR A 249 -56.47 -25.49 -2.97
C THR A 249 -57.06 -24.44 -2.02
N SER A 250 -56.64 -24.43 -0.75
CA SER A 250 -56.91 -23.31 0.15
C SER A 250 -55.61 -22.62 0.56
N VAL A 251 -55.01 -21.90 -0.38
CA VAL A 251 -53.95 -20.92 -0.07
C VAL A 251 -54.66 -19.64 0.38
N ARG A 252 -54.43 -19.25 1.63
CA ARG A 252 -54.76 -17.90 2.14
C ARG A 252 -54.01 -16.87 1.31
N GLU A 253 -54.68 -15.78 0.94
CA GLU A 253 -54.02 -14.56 0.49
C GLU A 253 -52.91 -14.22 1.50
N ASN A 254 -51.66 -14.27 1.05
CA ASN A 254 -50.56 -13.73 1.84
C ASN A 254 -50.44 -12.26 1.46
N ASP A 255 -51.13 -11.42 2.22
CA ASP A 255 -51.04 -9.97 2.16
C ASP A 255 -49.57 -9.54 2.35
N GLY A 256 -48.95 -9.02 1.29
CA GLY A 256 -47.87 -8.00 1.35
C GLY A 256 -46.67 -8.23 2.28
N THR A 257 -46.33 -9.45 2.69
CA THR A 257 -45.21 -9.67 3.62
C THR A 257 -43.87 -9.76 2.87
N HIS A 258 -42.97 -8.81 3.15
CA HIS A 258 -41.60 -8.82 2.64
C HIS A 258 -40.86 -10.12 3.02
N VAL A 259 -40.02 -10.62 2.12
CA VAL A 259 -39.24 -11.85 2.34
C VAL A 259 -37.80 -11.51 2.73
N ASP A 260 -37.39 -11.92 3.93
CA ASP A 260 -36.04 -11.71 4.45
C ASP A 260 -35.08 -12.84 4.02
N LEU A 261 -33.81 -12.51 3.78
CA LEU A 261 -32.80 -13.47 3.31
C LEU A 261 -32.56 -14.63 4.28
N LEU A 262 -32.44 -14.37 5.58
CA LEU A 262 -32.21 -15.43 6.56
C LEU A 262 -33.42 -16.39 6.63
N SER A 263 -34.63 -15.84 6.54
CA SER A 263 -35.87 -16.64 6.48
C SER A 263 -35.90 -17.50 5.21
N LEU A 264 -35.51 -16.93 4.06
CA LEU A 264 -35.47 -17.64 2.77
C LEU A 264 -34.40 -18.75 2.76
N LEU A 265 -33.29 -18.55 3.44
CA LEU A 265 -32.25 -19.56 3.66
C LEU A 265 -32.58 -20.52 4.82
N SER A 266 -33.78 -20.45 5.40
CA SER A 266 -34.22 -21.26 6.55
C SER A 266 -33.24 -21.22 7.73
N THR A 267 -32.60 -20.07 7.98
CA THR A 267 -31.57 -19.88 9.01
C THR A 267 -31.86 -18.64 9.87
N ASN A 268 -31.09 -18.45 10.94
CA ASN A 268 -31.06 -17.23 11.73
C ASN A 268 -29.62 -16.93 12.14
N ALA A 269 -29.33 -15.72 12.66
CA ALA A 269 -27.95 -15.31 12.94
C ALA A 269 -27.19 -16.25 13.89
N ARG A 270 -27.88 -16.88 14.86
CA ARG A 270 -27.26 -17.85 15.77
C ARG A 270 -26.95 -19.17 15.06
N ALA A 271 -27.91 -19.71 14.32
CA ALA A 271 -27.71 -20.91 13.52
C ALA A 271 -26.66 -20.73 12.41
N LEU A 272 -26.58 -19.53 11.83
CA LEU A 272 -25.57 -19.17 10.83
C LEU A 272 -24.16 -19.24 11.43
N ARG A 273 -23.95 -18.70 12.63
CA ARG A 273 -22.64 -18.77 13.31
C ARG A 273 -22.18 -20.21 13.53
N ASP A 274 -23.09 -21.08 13.95
CA ASP A 274 -22.77 -22.47 14.27
C ASP A 274 -22.63 -23.35 13.00
N SER A 275 -23.31 -22.96 11.90
CA SER A 275 -23.45 -23.81 10.70
C SER A 275 -22.77 -23.28 9.44
N VAL A 276 -22.23 -22.06 9.41
CA VAL A 276 -21.65 -21.47 8.18
C VAL A 276 -20.54 -22.33 7.57
N HIS A 277 -19.69 -22.92 8.41
CA HIS A 277 -18.65 -23.82 7.94
C HIS A 277 -19.24 -25.10 7.32
N MET A 278 -20.36 -25.60 7.84
CA MET A 278 -21.11 -26.71 7.22
C MET A 278 -21.82 -26.28 5.93
N ILE A 279 -22.48 -25.13 5.89
CA ILE A 279 -23.13 -24.62 4.67
C ILE A 279 -22.12 -24.53 3.51
N ARG A 280 -20.87 -24.16 3.80
CA ARG A 280 -19.80 -24.03 2.81
C ARG A 280 -19.09 -25.35 2.47
N SER A 281 -18.85 -26.22 3.43
CA SER A 281 -18.08 -27.47 3.21
C SER A 281 -18.86 -28.58 2.52
N TRP A 282 -20.19 -28.53 2.53
CA TRP A 282 -21.06 -29.61 2.02
C TRP A 282 -21.71 -29.27 0.67
N ARG A 283 -21.38 -28.11 0.06
CA ARG A 283 -21.95 -27.71 -1.23
C ARG A 283 -21.31 -28.49 -2.39
N VAL A 284 -22.15 -29.23 -3.10
CA VAL A 284 -21.79 -29.93 -4.36
C VAL A 284 -21.60 -28.90 -5.49
N GLU A 285 -20.74 -29.21 -6.48
CA GLU A 285 -20.42 -28.36 -7.65
C GLU A 285 -21.67 -27.76 -8.34
N HIS A 286 -22.81 -28.47 -8.31
CA HIS A 286 -24.08 -27.99 -8.86
C HIS A 286 -24.61 -26.70 -8.19
N TYR A 287 -24.41 -26.52 -6.88
CA TYR A 287 -24.90 -25.37 -6.12
C TYR A 287 -23.90 -24.21 -6.02
N MET A 288 -22.74 -24.33 -6.67
CA MET A 288 -21.76 -23.25 -6.72
C MET A 288 -22.32 -22.06 -7.52
N LEU A 289 -22.11 -20.85 -7.00
CA LEU A 289 -22.55 -19.57 -7.55
C LEU A 289 -24.07 -19.44 -7.81
N ARG A 290 -24.87 -20.31 -7.19
CA ARG A 290 -26.34 -20.26 -7.21
C ARG A 290 -26.89 -19.72 -5.90
N ILE A 291 -27.72 -18.68 -5.99
CA ILE A 291 -28.31 -17.97 -4.84
C ILE A 291 -29.81 -17.72 -5.01
N PRO A 292 -30.57 -17.69 -3.91
CA PRO A 292 -31.94 -17.25 -3.97
C PRO A 292 -32.01 -15.72 -4.05
N ILE A 293 -32.84 -15.21 -4.95
CA ILE A 293 -33.03 -13.75 -5.15
C ILE A 293 -34.44 -13.29 -4.79
N GLY A 294 -35.38 -14.21 -4.56
CA GLY A 294 -36.74 -13.86 -4.18
C GLY A 294 -37.71 -15.04 -4.23
N VAL A 295 -39.01 -14.72 -4.23
CA VAL A 295 -40.11 -15.70 -4.30
C VAL A 295 -41.09 -15.41 -5.43
N LEU A 296 -41.66 -16.47 -6.00
CA LEU A 296 -42.77 -16.46 -6.94
C LEU A 296 -44.10 -16.18 -6.22
N ARG A 297 -45.15 -15.94 -7.01
CA ARG A 297 -46.51 -15.70 -6.48
C ARG A 297 -47.10 -16.88 -5.72
N ASP A 298 -46.69 -18.10 -6.04
CA ASP A 298 -47.12 -19.34 -5.37
C ASP A 298 -46.27 -19.67 -4.13
N GLY A 299 -45.34 -18.79 -3.76
CA GLY A 299 -44.40 -18.98 -2.65
C GLY A 299 -43.12 -19.72 -3.04
N GLY A 300 -42.95 -20.10 -4.31
CA GLY A 300 -41.74 -20.78 -4.76
C GLY A 300 -40.49 -19.94 -4.79
N MET A 301 -39.33 -20.55 -4.54
CA MET A 301 -38.06 -19.83 -4.56
C MET A 301 -37.63 -19.51 -5.99
N VAL A 302 -37.08 -18.31 -6.18
CA VAL A 302 -36.44 -17.89 -7.43
C VAL A 302 -34.94 -17.84 -7.20
N ASP A 303 -34.24 -18.77 -7.84
CA ASP A 303 -32.78 -18.82 -7.83
C ASP A 303 -32.18 -18.11 -9.04
N LEU A 304 -31.04 -17.49 -8.81
CA LEU A 304 -30.13 -17.01 -9.84
C LEU A 304 -28.85 -17.85 -9.82
N ASP A 305 -28.53 -18.44 -10.96
CA ASP A 305 -27.32 -19.22 -11.15
C ASP A 305 -26.30 -18.42 -11.97
N LEU A 306 -25.22 -17.97 -11.32
CA LEU A 306 -24.19 -17.11 -11.94
C LEU A 306 -23.10 -17.93 -12.67
N LYS A 307 -23.23 -19.26 -12.78
CA LYS A 307 -22.29 -20.07 -13.57
C LYS A 307 -22.45 -19.81 -15.06
N GLU A 308 -21.47 -20.27 -15.82
CA GLU A 308 -21.54 -20.25 -17.27
C GLU A 308 -22.71 -21.10 -17.80
N ALA A 309 -23.28 -20.71 -18.95
CA ALA A 309 -24.32 -21.51 -19.62
C ALA A 309 -23.87 -22.95 -19.91
N ALA A 310 -22.57 -23.16 -20.19
CA ALA A 310 -21.98 -24.50 -20.37
C ALA A 310 -22.05 -25.38 -19.10
N GLN A 311 -22.27 -24.78 -17.93
CA GLN A 311 -22.43 -25.45 -16.62
C GLN A 311 -23.90 -25.43 -16.15
N GLY A 312 -24.84 -25.08 -17.03
CA GLY A 312 -26.26 -25.00 -16.74
C GLY A 312 -26.71 -23.73 -16.00
N GLY A 313 -25.83 -22.73 -15.86
CA GLY A 313 -26.16 -21.45 -15.21
C GLY A 313 -26.74 -20.40 -16.17
N SER A 314 -27.23 -19.30 -15.59
CA SER A 314 -27.79 -18.15 -16.31
C SER A 314 -26.74 -17.25 -16.97
N GLY A 315 -25.45 -17.56 -16.78
CA GLY A 315 -24.30 -16.87 -17.33
C GLY A 315 -23.60 -15.93 -16.32
N PRO A 316 -22.30 -15.64 -16.53
CA PRO A 316 -21.44 -15.00 -15.52
C PRO A 316 -21.61 -13.48 -15.42
N HIS A 317 -22.26 -12.85 -16.39
CA HIS A 317 -22.44 -11.40 -16.42
C HIS A 317 -23.93 -11.06 -16.47
N GLY A 318 -24.35 -10.03 -15.73
CA GLY A 318 -25.74 -9.60 -15.76
C GLY A 318 -25.99 -8.16 -15.36
N LEU A 319 -27.25 -7.77 -15.52
CA LEU A 319 -27.75 -6.40 -15.38
C LEU A 319 -28.87 -6.34 -14.33
N LEU A 320 -28.86 -5.31 -13.50
CA LEU A 320 -29.95 -4.98 -12.57
C LEU A 320 -30.40 -3.53 -12.77
N ILE A 321 -31.61 -3.32 -13.28
CA ILE A 321 -32.20 -1.99 -13.44
C ILE A 321 -33.34 -1.79 -12.43
N GLY A 322 -33.40 -0.60 -11.81
CA GLY A 322 -34.50 -0.24 -10.93
C GLY A 322 -34.46 1.22 -10.49
N THR A 323 -35.59 1.93 -10.59
CA THR A 323 -35.70 3.34 -10.20
C THR A 323 -35.57 3.54 -8.68
N GLY A 324 -35.47 4.79 -8.23
CA GLY A 324 -35.44 5.12 -6.81
C GLY A 324 -36.64 4.55 -6.05
N GLY A 325 -36.39 3.86 -4.94
CA GLY A 325 -37.44 3.21 -4.14
C GLY A 325 -37.91 1.84 -4.65
N SER A 326 -37.33 1.31 -5.74
CA SER A 326 -37.69 -0.02 -6.27
C SER A 326 -37.15 -1.20 -5.43
N GLY A 327 -36.22 -0.96 -4.51
CA GLY A 327 -35.52 -2.01 -3.75
C GLY A 327 -34.17 -2.46 -4.35
N ARG A 328 -33.66 -1.76 -5.38
CA ARG A 328 -32.40 -2.08 -6.08
C ARG A 328 -31.19 -2.29 -5.15
N HIS A 329 -30.92 -1.32 -4.26
CA HIS A 329 -29.81 -1.43 -3.29
C HIS A 329 -29.98 -2.59 -2.31
N ASP A 330 -31.22 -2.83 -1.84
CA ASP A 330 -31.52 -3.94 -0.93
C ASP A 330 -31.28 -5.30 -1.61
N LEU A 331 -31.70 -5.44 -2.87
CA LEU A 331 -31.46 -6.66 -3.65
C LEU A 331 -29.97 -6.88 -3.91
N LEU A 332 -29.21 -5.85 -4.30
CA LEU A 332 -27.74 -5.96 -4.46
C LEU A 332 -27.07 -6.44 -3.18
N ARG A 333 -27.41 -5.81 -2.05
CA ARG A 333 -26.87 -6.22 -0.73
C ARG A 333 -27.24 -7.65 -0.40
N ALA A 334 -28.49 -8.04 -0.66
CA ALA A 334 -28.96 -9.40 -0.40
C ALA A 334 -28.28 -10.44 -1.29
N MET A 335 -28.02 -10.13 -2.56
CA MET A 335 -27.28 -11.02 -3.47
C MET A 335 -25.83 -11.22 -3.00
N VAL A 336 -25.12 -10.15 -2.65
CA VAL A 336 -23.75 -10.23 -2.14
C VAL A 336 -23.71 -10.97 -0.80
N ALA A 337 -24.64 -10.68 0.11
CA ALA A 337 -24.75 -11.40 1.38
C ALA A 337 -25.06 -12.88 1.20
N ALA A 338 -25.99 -13.24 0.31
CA ALA A 338 -26.33 -14.63 0.00
C ALA A 338 -25.12 -15.38 -0.55
N LEU A 339 -24.35 -14.75 -1.44
CA LEU A 339 -23.11 -15.33 -1.97
C LEU A 339 -22.05 -15.50 -0.87
N ALA A 340 -21.86 -14.50 0.00
CA ALA A 340 -20.91 -14.55 1.10
C ALA A 340 -21.27 -15.60 2.18
N ILE A 341 -22.56 -15.80 2.44
CA ILE A 341 -23.05 -16.87 3.33
C ILE A 341 -22.70 -18.24 2.73
N THR A 342 -22.95 -18.40 1.43
CA THR A 342 -22.92 -19.70 0.76
C THR A 342 -21.53 -20.11 0.24
N HIS A 343 -20.60 -19.18 0.09
CA HIS A 343 -19.26 -19.40 -0.44
C HIS A 343 -18.21 -18.85 0.52
N GLY A 344 -17.08 -19.54 0.69
CA GLY A 344 -15.93 -19.00 1.42
C GLY A 344 -15.07 -18.07 0.55
N PRO A 345 -14.29 -17.15 1.16
CA PRO A 345 -13.41 -16.20 0.43
C PRO A 345 -12.33 -16.90 -0.41
N GLU A 346 -11.99 -18.15 -0.09
CA GLU A 346 -11.12 -19.00 -0.90
C GLU A 346 -11.74 -19.43 -2.25
N THR A 347 -13.06 -19.29 -2.41
CA THR A 347 -13.80 -19.68 -3.63
C THR A 347 -14.40 -18.51 -4.40
N LEU A 348 -14.78 -17.43 -3.70
CA LEU A 348 -15.45 -16.26 -4.28
C LEU A 348 -15.01 -14.97 -3.57
N ASN A 349 -14.62 -13.98 -4.36
CA ASN A 349 -14.31 -12.63 -3.90
C ASN A 349 -15.18 -11.59 -4.61
N PHE A 350 -15.34 -10.42 -3.98
CA PHE A 350 -16.10 -9.30 -4.52
C PHE A 350 -15.19 -8.08 -4.76
N LEU A 351 -15.40 -7.40 -5.88
CA LEU A 351 -14.95 -6.02 -6.04
C LEU A 351 -16.20 -5.14 -6.06
N LEU A 352 -16.32 -4.27 -5.05
CA LEU A 352 -17.54 -3.49 -4.80
C LEU A 352 -17.40 -2.07 -5.33
N ILE A 353 -18.09 -1.86 -6.44
CA ILE A 353 -18.35 -0.69 -7.29
C ILE A 353 -19.37 0.35 -6.84
N ASP A 354 -19.03 1.51 -6.27
CA ASP A 354 -20.05 2.53 -5.97
C ASP A 354 -19.93 3.81 -6.83
N GLY A 355 -20.82 3.93 -7.82
CA GLY A 355 -20.79 4.99 -8.84
C GLY A 355 -21.27 6.38 -8.38
N ARG A 356 -21.91 6.51 -7.22
CA ARG A 356 -22.25 7.81 -6.59
C ARG A 356 -21.96 7.74 -5.09
N TRP A 357 -22.20 8.84 -4.35
CA TRP A 357 -22.19 8.94 -2.88
C TRP A 357 -23.27 8.06 -2.20
N ASN A 358 -23.29 6.79 -2.57
CA ASN A 358 -24.07 5.73 -1.97
C ASN A 358 -23.27 5.16 -0.80
N THR A 359 -23.99 4.52 0.13
CA THR A 359 -23.42 3.56 1.06
C THR A 359 -23.95 2.16 0.75
N THR A 360 -24.10 1.82 -0.53
CA THR A 360 -24.74 0.55 -0.94
C THR A 360 -23.95 -0.62 -0.38
N PHE A 361 -22.63 -0.57 -0.46
CA PHE A 361 -21.75 -1.66 -0.04
C PHE A 361 -21.05 -1.45 1.30
N GLY A 362 -21.28 -0.35 2.01
CA GLY A 362 -20.55 0.03 3.22
C GLY A 362 -20.40 -1.11 4.25
N PRO A 363 -21.50 -1.73 4.73
CA PRO A 363 -21.40 -2.85 5.66
C PRO A 363 -20.69 -4.08 5.08
N LEU A 364 -20.87 -4.35 3.78
CA LEU A 364 -20.33 -5.52 3.09
C LEU A 364 -18.82 -5.40 2.83
N ALA A 365 -18.25 -4.20 2.89
CA ALA A 365 -16.81 -3.97 2.73
C ALA A 365 -15.97 -4.65 3.83
N LEU A 366 -16.59 -4.99 4.98
CA LEU A 366 -15.95 -5.66 6.11
C LEU A 366 -15.84 -7.19 5.93
N LEU A 367 -16.45 -7.77 4.90
CA LEU A 367 -16.40 -9.21 4.66
C LEU A 367 -15.01 -9.64 4.17
N PRO A 368 -14.52 -10.83 4.56
CA PRO A 368 -13.21 -11.33 4.12
C PRO A 368 -13.17 -11.59 2.60
N HIS A 369 -14.34 -11.72 1.95
CA HIS A 369 -14.48 -11.84 0.49
C HIS A 369 -14.14 -10.55 -0.27
N ASN A 370 -14.11 -9.40 0.41
CA ASN A 370 -13.94 -8.11 -0.24
C ASN A 370 -12.50 -7.92 -0.75
N ALA A 371 -12.32 -7.99 -2.07
CA ALA A 371 -11.08 -7.69 -2.77
C ALA A 371 -10.85 -6.18 -3.00
N GLY A 372 -11.81 -5.34 -2.61
CA GLY A 372 -11.69 -3.90 -2.63
C GLY A 372 -13.05 -3.23 -2.78
N THR A 373 -13.19 -2.05 -2.19
CA THR A 373 -14.39 -1.22 -2.33
C THR A 373 -13.97 0.13 -2.86
N ILE A 374 -14.66 0.60 -3.90
CA ILE A 374 -14.46 1.90 -4.48
C ILE A 374 -15.72 2.71 -4.21
N THR A 375 -15.57 3.79 -3.48
CA THR A 375 -16.61 4.79 -3.25
C THR A 375 -16.25 6.04 -4.03
N GLU A 376 -17.23 6.69 -4.66
CA GLU A 376 -17.06 8.03 -5.26
C GLU A 376 -16.15 8.08 -6.51
N LEU A 377 -16.50 7.32 -7.55
CA LEU A 377 -15.84 7.43 -8.86
C LEU A 377 -16.40 8.55 -9.75
N ALA A 378 -17.65 8.96 -9.54
CA ALA A 378 -18.28 9.98 -10.38
C ALA A 378 -17.73 11.37 -10.06
N GLY A 379 -16.82 11.84 -10.92
CA GLY A 379 -16.24 13.19 -10.86
C GLY A 379 -14.71 13.23 -10.91
N ASP A 380 -14.03 12.09 -10.70
CA ASP A 380 -12.57 11.98 -10.76
C ASP A 380 -12.13 10.98 -11.83
N PRO A 381 -11.78 11.45 -13.05
CA PRO A 381 -11.27 10.60 -14.13
C PRO A 381 -10.04 9.77 -13.73
N ARG A 382 -9.21 10.25 -12.80
CA ARG A 382 -7.99 9.54 -12.36
C ARG A 382 -8.34 8.28 -11.58
N GLN A 383 -9.38 8.31 -10.75
CA GLN A 383 -9.86 7.11 -10.05
C GLN A 383 -10.41 6.07 -11.01
N ALA A 384 -11.11 6.52 -12.07
CA ALA A 384 -11.65 5.64 -13.10
C ALA A 384 -10.53 4.94 -13.89
N ASP A 385 -9.48 5.68 -14.26
CA ASP A 385 -8.30 5.11 -14.92
C ASP A 385 -7.54 4.15 -14.01
N ARG A 386 -7.35 4.50 -12.72
CA ARG A 386 -6.75 3.60 -11.74
C ARG A 386 -7.56 2.31 -11.58
N LEU A 387 -8.89 2.39 -11.57
CA LEU A 387 -9.76 1.22 -11.49
C LEU A 387 -9.55 0.33 -12.73
N ALA A 388 -9.42 0.96 -13.89
CA ALA A 388 -9.14 0.25 -15.13
C ALA A 388 -7.79 -0.49 -15.06
N ASP A 389 -6.73 0.17 -14.56
CA ASP A 389 -5.42 -0.43 -14.33
C ASP A 389 -5.48 -1.61 -13.36
N ALA A 390 -6.12 -1.44 -12.20
CA ALA A 390 -6.23 -2.47 -11.17
C ALA A 390 -6.91 -3.76 -11.70
N LEU A 391 -8.01 -3.60 -12.42
CA LEU A 391 -8.73 -4.71 -13.02
C LEU A 391 -7.97 -5.33 -14.21
N GLU A 392 -7.29 -4.52 -15.02
CA GLU A 392 -6.46 -5.02 -16.12
C GLU A 392 -5.28 -5.86 -15.60
N ASN A 393 -4.61 -5.38 -14.54
CA ASN A 393 -3.55 -6.10 -13.84
C ASN A 393 -4.07 -7.41 -13.23
N GLU A 394 -5.30 -7.43 -12.72
CA GLU A 394 -5.92 -8.67 -12.23
C GLU A 394 -6.17 -9.68 -13.36
N LEU A 395 -6.63 -9.24 -14.54
CA LEU A 395 -6.77 -10.12 -15.70
C LEU A 395 -5.40 -10.69 -16.13
N ILE A 396 -4.36 -9.86 -16.18
CA ILE A 396 -2.99 -10.29 -16.52
C ILE A 396 -2.45 -11.29 -15.47
N HIS A 397 -2.67 -11.02 -14.19
CA HIS A 397 -2.27 -11.90 -13.10
C HIS A 397 -2.90 -13.29 -13.23
N ARG A 398 -4.22 -13.35 -13.48
CA ARG A 398 -4.94 -14.61 -13.69
C ARG A 398 -4.41 -15.38 -14.89
N GLN A 399 -4.15 -14.70 -16.00
CA GLN A 399 -3.55 -15.30 -17.20
C GLN A 399 -2.14 -15.85 -16.92
N LYS A 400 -1.34 -15.15 -16.11
CA LYS A 400 -0.03 -15.64 -15.68
C LYS A 400 -0.16 -16.94 -14.88
N LEU A 401 -1.06 -17.00 -13.89
CA LEU A 401 -1.30 -18.22 -13.11
C LEU A 401 -1.77 -19.39 -13.99
N PHE A 402 -2.59 -19.14 -15.01
CA PHE A 402 -3.01 -20.19 -15.95
C PHE A 402 -1.84 -20.75 -16.77
N ARG A 403 -0.94 -19.88 -17.23
CA ARG A 403 0.30 -20.30 -17.90
C ARG A 403 1.19 -21.11 -16.97
N ASP A 404 1.41 -20.64 -15.75
CA ASP A 404 2.24 -21.30 -14.74
C ASP A 404 1.67 -22.66 -14.31
N ALA A 405 0.35 -22.85 -14.41
CA ALA A 405 -0.35 -24.10 -14.12
C ALA A 405 -0.37 -25.12 -15.28
N GLY A 406 0.42 -24.90 -16.33
CA GLY A 406 0.48 -25.79 -17.51
C GLY A 406 -0.38 -25.32 -18.69
N ASP A 407 -0.51 -24.00 -18.85
CA ASP A 407 -1.25 -23.36 -19.95
C ASP A 407 -2.72 -23.76 -20.04
N VAL A 408 -3.39 -23.72 -18.89
CA VAL A 408 -4.82 -24.08 -18.77
C VAL A 408 -5.73 -22.98 -19.34
N ALA A 409 -6.87 -23.38 -19.92
CA ALA A 409 -7.74 -22.47 -20.67
C ALA A 409 -8.81 -21.77 -19.82
N SER A 410 -9.13 -22.31 -18.63
CA SER A 410 -10.22 -21.80 -17.78
C SER A 410 -9.92 -21.90 -16.29
N LEU A 411 -10.66 -21.14 -15.47
CA LEU A 411 -10.54 -21.20 -14.02
C LEU A 411 -10.90 -22.60 -13.48
N ARG A 412 -11.80 -23.31 -14.15
CA ARG A 412 -12.14 -24.69 -13.82
C ARG A 412 -10.92 -25.60 -13.99
N ASP A 413 -10.26 -25.51 -15.15
CA ASP A 413 -9.08 -26.31 -15.45
C ASP A 413 -7.93 -25.98 -14.50
N TYR A 414 -7.76 -24.70 -14.14
CA TYR A 414 -6.82 -24.26 -13.10
C TYR A 414 -7.14 -24.89 -11.73
N ARG A 415 -8.40 -24.88 -11.30
CA ARG A 415 -8.82 -25.49 -10.03
C ARG A 415 -8.60 -27.00 -10.02
N MET A 416 -8.79 -27.67 -11.16
CA MET A 416 -8.47 -29.10 -11.31
C MET A 416 -6.96 -29.34 -11.25
N ALA A 417 -6.16 -28.58 -12.00
CA ALA A 417 -4.70 -28.69 -12.01
C ALA A 417 -4.07 -28.40 -10.64
N ARG A 418 -4.73 -27.58 -9.81
CA ARG A 418 -4.31 -27.27 -8.44
C ARG A 418 -4.41 -28.45 -7.47
N GLN A 419 -5.30 -29.41 -7.72
CA GLN A 419 -5.50 -30.53 -6.79
C GLN A 419 -4.20 -31.36 -6.65
N GLY A 420 -3.57 -31.29 -5.48
CA GLY A 420 -2.33 -32.01 -5.18
C GLY A 420 -1.02 -31.37 -5.64
N THR A 421 -1.04 -30.14 -6.20
CA THR A 421 0.16 -29.50 -6.81
C THR A 421 0.66 -28.25 -6.07
N GLY A 422 -0.03 -27.79 -5.03
CA GLY A 422 0.40 -26.64 -4.22
C GLY A 422 0.25 -25.27 -4.90
N LEU A 423 -0.40 -25.18 -6.07
CA LEU A 423 -0.66 -23.91 -6.75
C LEU A 423 -1.50 -22.94 -5.89
N PRO A 424 -1.32 -21.61 -6.05
CA PRO A 424 -2.08 -20.60 -5.31
C PRO A 424 -3.60 -20.74 -5.47
N LEU A 425 -4.35 -20.41 -4.42
CA LEU A 425 -5.81 -20.30 -4.50
C LEU A 425 -6.21 -19.19 -5.46
N LEU A 426 -7.19 -19.47 -6.33
CA LEU A 426 -7.73 -18.48 -7.26
C LEU A 426 -9.27 -18.49 -7.21
N PRO A 427 -9.89 -17.60 -6.41
CA PRO A 427 -11.33 -17.50 -6.32
C PRO A 427 -11.93 -16.85 -7.57
N THR A 428 -13.21 -17.12 -7.81
CA THR A 428 -14.01 -16.35 -8.77
C THR A 428 -14.09 -14.91 -8.26
N LEU A 429 -13.90 -13.92 -9.13
CA LEU A 429 -14.05 -12.50 -8.76
C LEU A 429 -15.36 -11.97 -9.35
N LEU A 430 -16.31 -11.59 -8.50
CA LEU A 430 -17.53 -10.92 -8.91
C LEU A 430 -17.36 -9.40 -8.74
N VAL A 431 -17.28 -8.68 -9.86
CA VAL A 431 -17.28 -7.22 -9.86
C VAL A 431 -18.73 -6.74 -9.85
N VAL A 432 -19.15 -6.16 -8.73
CA VAL A 432 -20.50 -5.62 -8.57
C VAL A 432 -20.43 -4.12 -8.70
N CYS A 433 -20.94 -3.57 -9.79
CA CYS A 433 -20.90 -2.15 -10.09
C CYS A 433 -22.28 -1.53 -9.94
N ASP A 434 -22.46 -0.71 -8.91
CA ASP A 434 -23.63 0.14 -8.78
C ASP A 434 -23.48 1.47 -9.53
N GLU A 435 -24.58 1.94 -10.11
CA GLU A 435 -24.67 3.10 -11.01
C GLU A 435 -23.59 3.10 -12.11
N PHE A 436 -23.42 1.97 -12.82
CA PHE A 436 -22.35 1.79 -13.82
C PHE A 436 -22.37 2.85 -14.93
N THR A 437 -23.53 3.43 -15.24
CA THR A 437 -23.69 4.50 -16.23
C THR A 437 -22.90 5.76 -15.88
N GLU A 438 -22.70 6.03 -14.59
CA GLU A 438 -21.88 7.15 -14.13
C GLU A 438 -20.39 6.88 -14.40
N LEU A 439 -19.94 5.63 -14.23
CA LEU A 439 -18.57 5.24 -14.56
C LEU A 439 -18.26 5.33 -16.05
N LEU A 440 -19.21 4.93 -16.91
CA LEU A 440 -19.05 5.07 -18.36
C LEU A 440 -18.95 6.55 -18.77
N SER A 441 -19.58 7.44 -18.00
CA SER A 441 -19.49 8.89 -18.22
C SER A 441 -18.14 9.48 -17.78
N ALA A 442 -17.40 8.79 -16.90
CA ALA A 442 -16.10 9.24 -16.39
C ALA A 442 -14.93 8.98 -17.37
N GLY A 443 -15.05 8.03 -18.30
CA GLY A 443 -14.02 7.78 -19.32
C GLY A 443 -14.24 6.52 -20.17
N SER A 444 -13.71 6.54 -21.40
CA SER A 444 -13.84 5.44 -22.37
C SER A 444 -13.03 4.18 -22.02
N ARG A 445 -12.05 4.30 -21.11
CA ARG A 445 -11.19 3.18 -20.69
C ARG A 445 -11.93 2.12 -19.89
N VAL A 446 -12.82 2.54 -18.98
CA VAL A 446 -13.65 1.62 -18.19
C VAL A 446 -14.61 0.83 -19.08
N GLU A 447 -15.20 1.48 -20.09
CA GLU A 447 -16.05 0.82 -21.09
C GLU A 447 -15.28 -0.26 -21.86
N GLN A 448 -14.08 0.06 -22.35
CA GLN A 448 -13.19 -0.89 -23.02
C GLN A 448 -12.83 -2.08 -22.12
N LEU A 449 -12.56 -1.82 -20.84
CA LEU A 449 -12.29 -2.86 -19.86
C LEU A 449 -13.52 -3.76 -19.63
N PHE A 450 -14.71 -3.20 -19.42
CA PHE A 450 -15.93 -4.00 -19.23
C PHE A 450 -16.24 -4.87 -20.45
N ARG A 451 -16.02 -4.36 -21.68
CA ARG A 451 -16.08 -5.19 -22.90
C ARG A 451 -15.07 -6.33 -22.88
N ARG A 452 -13.83 -6.05 -22.48
CA ARG A 452 -12.78 -7.08 -22.39
C ARG A 452 -13.14 -8.13 -21.35
N ILE A 453 -13.67 -7.75 -20.19
CA ILE A 453 -14.18 -8.68 -19.18
C ILE A 453 -15.37 -9.48 -19.73
N GLY A 454 -16.32 -8.86 -20.43
CA GLY A 454 -17.41 -9.59 -21.08
C GLY A 454 -16.92 -10.68 -22.04
N ARG A 455 -15.84 -10.40 -22.78
CA ARG A 455 -15.24 -11.35 -23.74
C ARG A 455 -14.37 -12.44 -23.10
N THR A 456 -13.57 -12.09 -22.10
CA THR A 456 -12.49 -12.96 -21.57
C THR A 456 -12.66 -13.34 -20.10
N GLY A 457 -13.45 -12.57 -19.35
CA GLY A 457 -13.68 -12.72 -17.93
C GLY A 457 -14.32 -14.05 -17.57
N ARG A 458 -15.22 -14.56 -18.42
CA ARG A 458 -15.81 -15.92 -18.31
C ARG A 458 -14.73 -16.98 -18.02
N ALA A 459 -13.78 -17.15 -18.92
CA ALA A 459 -12.71 -18.15 -18.78
C ALA A 459 -11.79 -17.87 -17.57
N LEU A 460 -11.53 -16.60 -17.27
CA LEU A 460 -10.70 -16.17 -16.14
C LEU A 460 -11.43 -16.23 -14.79
N GLY A 461 -12.74 -16.53 -14.78
CA GLY A 461 -13.60 -16.46 -13.61
C GLY A 461 -13.73 -15.06 -13.02
N VAL A 462 -13.80 -14.04 -13.87
CA VAL A 462 -14.14 -12.65 -13.52
C VAL A 462 -15.55 -12.36 -14.05
N HIS A 463 -16.50 -12.20 -13.15
CA HIS A 463 -17.93 -12.04 -13.40
C HIS A 463 -18.33 -10.57 -13.21
N LEU A 464 -19.38 -10.11 -13.90
CA LEU A 464 -19.86 -8.72 -13.83
C LEU A 464 -21.32 -8.67 -13.40
N LEU A 465 -21.66 -7.84 -12.42
CA LEU A 465 -23.03 -7.47 -12.09
C LEU A 465 -23.15 -5.95 -12.17
N LEU A 466 -23.78 -5.46 -13.24
CA LEU A 466 -23.94 -4.03 -13.49
C LEU A 466 -25.32 -3.57 -13.02
N SER A 467 -25.38 -2.47 -12.28
CA SER A 467 -26.62 -1.89 -11.77
C SER A 467 -26.75 -0.43 -12.16
N ALA A 468 -27.95 0.01 -12.51
CA ALA A 468 -28.24 1.42 -12.75
C ALA A 468 -29.66 1.80 -12.35
N ARG A 469 -29.85 3.03 -11.88
CA ARG A 469 -31.18 3.58 -11.59
C ARG A 469 -31.93 3.99 -12.84
N ARG A 470 -31.21 4.43 -13.87
CA ARG A 470 -31.75 4.85 -15.16
C ARG A 470 -30.92 4.26 -16.28
N LEU A 471 -31.56 4.06 -17.42
CA LEU A 471 -30.94 3.50 -18.60
C LEU A 471 -31.36 4.29 -19.84
N ALA A 472 -30.40 4.87 -20.55
CA ALA A 472 -30.62 5.56 -21.80
C ALA A 472 -30.33 4.64 -23.00
N GLU A 473 -30.85 5.02 -24.16
CA GLU A 473 -30.56 4.34 -25.43
C GLU A 473 -29.05 4.44 -25.75
N GLY A 474 -28.46 3.38 -26.31
CA GLY A 474 -27.04 3.31 -26.66
C GLY A 474 -26.09 2.89 -25.52
N GLN A 475 -26.46 3.05 -24.24
CA GLN A 475 -25.55 2.78 -23.11
C GLN A 475 -25.18 1.30 -22.91
N LEU A 476 -25.96 0.38 -23.47
CA LEU A 476 -25.70 -1.06 -23.36
C LEU A 476 -25.23 -1.70 -24.66
N ASP A 477 -25.21 -0.99 -25.78
CA ASP A 477 -25.12 -1.61 -27.10
C ASP A 477 -23.89 -2.52 -27.23
N GLU A 478 -22.76 -2.09 -26.67
CA GLU A 478 -21.52 -2.85 -26.72
C GLU A 478 -21.37 -3.92 -25.61
N LEU A 479 -22.13 -3.82 -24.51
CA LEU A 479 -22.10 -4.75 -23.38
C LEU A 479 -23.18 -5.82 -23.46
N ARG A 480 -24.30 -5.51 -24.12
CA ARG A 480 -25.51 -6.34 -24.22
C ARG A 480 -25.26 -7.78 -24.64
N PRO A 481 -24.35 -8.10 -25.60
CA PRO A 481 -24.07 -9.47 -25.99
C PRO A 481 -23.50 -10.35 -24.86
N TYR A 482 -22.91 -9.74 -23.83
CA TYR A 482 -22.27 -10.45 -22.72
C TYR A 482 -23.19 -10.59 -21.49
N LEU A 483 -24.20 -9.74 -21.36
CA LEU A 483 -25.13 -9.71 -20.21
C LEU A 483 -26.19 -10.82 -20.34
N SER A 484 -25.88 -11.96 -19.73
CA SER A 484 -26.61 -13.22 -19.90
C SER A 484 -27.91 -13.28 -19.09
N TYR A 485 -27.93 -12.68 -17.90
CA TYR A 485 -29.14 -12.50 -17.10
C TYR A 485 -29.43 -11.01 -16.84
N ARG A 486 -30.71 -10.65 -16.80
CA ARG A 486 -31.18 -9.26 -16.70
C ARG A 486 -32.36 -9.21 -15.73
N ILE A 487 -32.21 -8.41 -14.67
CA ILE A 487 -33.21 -8.20 -13.63
C ILE A 487 -33.76 -6.78 -13.81
N ALA A 488 -35.07 -6.66 -14.00
CA ALA A 488 -35.74 -5.37 -14.01
C ALA A 488 -36.71 -5.29 -12.83
N LEU A 489 -36.36 -4.47 -11.84
CA LEU A 489 -37.30 -3.96 -10.86
C LEU A 489 -38.13 -2.83 -11.50
N ARG A 490 -38.98 -2.17 -10.71
CA ARG A 490 -39.77 -1.03 -11.20
C ARG A 490 -38.88 0.00 -11.92
N THR A 491 -39.13 0.24 -13.21
CA THR A 491 -38.37 1.20 -14.04
C THR A 491 -39.05 2.58 -14.05
N ALA A 492 -38.35 3.63 -14.46
CA ALA A 492 -38.95 4.97 -14.53
C ALA A 492 -39.78 5.18 -15.82
N SER A 493 -39.59 4.34 -16.83
CA SER A 493 -40.40 4.34 -18.06
C SER A 493 -40.53 2.96 -18.69
N ALA A 494 -41.55 2.79 -19.52
CA ALA A 494 -41.72 1.60 -20.37
C ALA A 494 -40.56 1.39 -21.36
N MET A 495 -39.90 2.48 -21.80
CA MET A 495 -38.72 2.39 -22.67
C MET A 495 -37.53 1.77 -21.93
N GLU A 496 -37.26 2.23 -20.71
CA GLU A 496 -36.20 1.66 -19.85
C GLU A 496 -36.41 0.16 -19.62
N SER A 497 -37.66 -0.27 -19.39
CA SER A 497 -38.02 -1.69 -19.26
C SER A 497 -37.71 -2.47 -20.54
N ARG A 498 -38.04 -1.92 -21.73
CA ARG A 498 -37.72 -2.58 -23.01
C ARG A 498 -36.22 -2.69 -23.26
N LEU A 499 -35.45 -1.66 -22.89
CA LEU A 499 -33.99 -1.71 -23.00
C LEU A 499 -33.39 -2.78 -22.07
N ALA A 500 -33.92 -2.93 -20.86
CA ALA A 500 -33.44 -3.90 -19.88
C ALA A 500 -33.87 -5.35 -20.19
N VAL A 501 -35.17 -5.62 -20.32
CA VAL A 501 -35.74 -6.99 -20.39
C VAL A 501 -36.54 -7.26 -21.67
N GLY A 502 -36.56 -6.32 -22.62
CA GLY A 502 -37.21 -6.50 -23.93
C GLY A 502 -38.70 -6.17 -24.00
N VAL A 503 -39.38 -6.10 -22.84
CA VAL A 503 -40.83 -5.78 -22.73
C VAL A 503 -41.05 -4.56 -21.82
N PRO A 504 -42.19 -3.86 -21.90
CA PRO A 504 -42.46 -2.68 -21.06
C PRO A 504 -42.91 -3.00 -19.62
N ASP A 505 -43.21 -4.27 -19.32
CA ASP A 505 -43.93 -4.73 -18.13
C ASP A 505 -43.32 -4.35 -16.78
N ALA A 506 -42.00 -4.10 -16.70
CA ALA A 506 -41.37 -3.69 -15.45
C ALA A 506 -41.76 -2.26 -15.02
N TYR A 507 -42.24 -1.43 -15.95
CA TYR A 507 -42.78 -0.10 -15.64
C TYR A 507 -44.08 -0.17 -14.82
N ASP A 508 -44.90 -1.19 -15.08
CA ASP A 508 -46.22 -1.38 -14.46
C ASP A 508 -46.14 -2.20 -13.14
N LEU A 509 -44.92 -2.42 -12.62
CA LEU A 509 -44.73 -3.08 -11.32
C LEU A 509 -45.26 -2.21 -10.17
N PRO A 510 -45.74 -2.81 -9.07
CA PRO A 510 -46.25 -2.06 -7.92
C PRO A 510 -45.21 -1.09 -7.34
N GLU A 511 -45.69 -0.02 -6.69
CA GLU A 511 -44.79 0.97 -6.06
C GLU A 511 -43.98 0.39 -4.89
N GLU A 512 -44.50 -0.65 -4.24
CA GLU A 512 -43.84 -1.36 -3.16
C GLU A 512 -42.46 -1.93 -3.62
N PRO A 513 -41.40 -1.75 -2.82
CA PRO A 513 -40.07 -2.20 -3.20
C PRO A 513 -39.98 -3.73 -3.26
N GLY A 514 -39.21 -4.23 -4.21
CA GLY A 514 -38.85 -5.64 -4.32
C GLY A 514 -39.55 -6.38 -5.45
N HIS A 515 -40.61 -5.86 -6.07
CA HIS A 515 -41.17 -6.54 -7.24
C HIS A 515 -40.25 -6.41 -8.46
N GLY A 516 -40.06 -7.51 -9.18
CA GLY A 516 -39.18 -7.56 -10.34
C GLY A 516 -39.50 -8.65 -11.34
N TYR A 517 -38.87 -8.53 -12.50
CA TYR A 517 -38.80 -9.56 -13.53
C TYR A 517 -37.35 -10.03 -13.70
N LEU A 518 -37.17 -11.34 -13.86
CA LEU A 518 -35.91 -11.97 -14.21
C LEU A 518 -36.00 -12.52 -15.64
N ASP A 519 -35.07 -12.08 -16.49
CA ASP A 519 -34.72 -12.70 -17.75
C ASP A 519 -33.37 -13.42 -17.57
N ALA A 520 -33.36 -14.75 -17.65
CA ALA A 520 -32.14 -15.56 -17.52
C ALA A 520 -31.99 -16.52 -18.70
N GLY A 521 -32.45 -16.11 -19.89
CA GLY A 521 -32.45 -16.98 -21.08
C GLY A 521 -33.63 -17.97 -21.12
N TYR A 522 -34.63 -17.80 -20.24
CA TYR A 522 -35.90 -18.51 -20.31
C TYR A 522 -36.75 -18.02 -21.48
N ALA A 523 -37.64 -18.88 -22.00
CA ALA A 523 -38.59 -18.47 -23.04
C ALA A 523 -39.56 -17.37 -22.57
N ASN A 524 -39.76 -17.21 -21.25
CA ASN A 524 -40.65 -16.22 -20.63
C ASN A 524 -39.97 -15.55 -19.43
N LEU A 525 -40.34 -14.30 -19.16
CA LEU A 525 -39.89 -13.55 -17.98
C LEU A 525 -40.50 -14.13 -16.70
N VAL A 526 -39.67 -14.26 -15.66
CA VAL A 526 -40.10 -14.75 -14.35
C VAL A 526 -40.40 -13.56 -13.44
N ARG A 527 -41.65 -13.38 -13.02
CA ARG A 527 -42.05 -12.34 -12.06
C ARG A 527 -41.81 -12.84 -10.63
N PHE A 528 -41.16 -12.03 -9.80
CA PHE A 528 -40.82 -12.38 -8.43
C PHE A 528 -40.92 -11.18 -7.47
N THR A 529 -40.91 -11.48 -6.18
CA THR A 529 -40.71 -10.52 -5.08
C THR A 529 -39.33 -10.77 -4.49
N ALA A 530 -38.47 -9.77 -4.58
CA ALA A 530 -37.07 -9.79 -4.21
C ALA A 530 -36.88 -9.94 -2.70
N VAL A 531 -35.82 -10.67 -2.36
CA VAL A 531 -35.37 -10.83 -0.98
C VAL A 531 -34.73 -9.54 -0.45
N ARG A 532 -34.87 -9.28 0.86
CA ARG A 532 -34.31 -8.11 1.53
C ARG A 532 -33.41 -8.49 2.71
N VAL A 533 -32.49 -7.58 3.08
CA VAL A 533 -31.56 -7.72 4.22
C VAL A 533 -31.54 -6.51 5.16
N SER A 534 -32.13 -5.38 4.76
CA SER A 534 -32.03 -4.10 5.47
C SER A 534 -33.27 -3.74 6.31
N GLY A 535 -34.26 -4.64 6.42
CA GLY A 535 -35.63 -4.30 6.88
C GLY A 535 -36.02 -4.77 8.29
N ARG A 536 -35.34 -5.76 8.86
CA ARG A 536 -35.74 -6.37 10.14
C ARG A 536 -34.73 -6.09 11.24
N THR A 537 -35.23 -5.61 12.38
CA THR A 537 -34.46 -5.46 13.61
C THR A 537 -34.66 -6.70 14.49
N PRO A 538 -33.58 -7.37 14.93
CA PRO A 538 -33.69 -8.56 15.77
C PRO A 538 -34.33 -8.25 17.13
N PRO A 539 -35.18 -9.14 17.69
CA PRO A 539 -35.68 -8.97 19.05
C PRO A 539 -34.52 -8.97 20.05
N GLY A 540 -34.37 -7.88 20.81
CA GLY A 540 -33.32 -7.70 21.82
C GLY A 540 -32.13 -6.83 21.40
N ARG A 541 -32.07 -6.37 20.13
CA ARG A 541 -31.04 -5.43 19.64
C ARG A 541 -31.66 -4.30 18.80
N PRO A 542 -32.35 -3.33 19.43
CA PRO A 542 -32.94 -2.21 18.72
C PRO A 542 -31.86 -1.39 17.99
N GLY A 543 -31.98 -1.29 16.66
CA GLY A 543 -31.07 -0.50 15.80
C GLY A 543 -30.13 -1.32 14.90
N GLU A 544 -29.97 -2.63 15.11
CA GLU A 544 -29.19 -3.51 14.22
C GLU A 544 -30.08 -4.12 13.12
N THR A 545 -29.55 -4.29 11.91
CA THR A 545 -30.23 -4.97 10.79
C THR A 545 -29.75 -6.42 10.62
N ASP A 546 -30.51 -7.26 9.91
CA ASP A 546 -30.06 -8.60 9.53
C ASP A 546 -28.73 -8.58 8.75
N LEU A 547 -28.49 -7.54 7.94
CA LEU A 547 -27.22 -7.34 7.24
C LEU A 547 -26.05 -7.16 8.22
N ASP A 548 -26.22 -6.34 9.27
CA ASP A 548 -25.18 -6.10 10.28
C ASP A 548 -24.82 -7.39 11.01
N LEU A 549 -25.83 -8.22 11.32
CA LEU A 549 -25.63 -9.53 11.92
C LEU A 549 -24.88 -10.49 10.99
N ILE A 550 -25.23 -10.53 9.70
CA ILE A 550 -24.53 -11.36 8.71
C ILE A 550 -23.06 -10.94 8.65
N VAL A 551 -22.77 -9.64 8.57
CA VAL A 551 -21.40 -9.13 8.53
C VAL A 551 -20.65 -9.47 9.81
N ASP A 552 -21.24 -9.27 10.99
CA ASP A 552 -20.60 -9.59 12.27
C ASP A 552 -20.24 -11.06 12.40
N VAL A 553 -21.08 -11.96 11.87
CA VAL A 553 -20.81 -13.41 11.84
C VAL A 553 -19.73 -13.77 10.81
N LEU A 554 -19.68 -13.10 9.66
CA LEU A 554 -18.85 -13.50 8.53
C LEU A 554 -17.49 -12.79 8.44
N LYS A 555 -17.30 -11.64 9.10
CA LYS A 555 -16.09 -10.82 8.99
C LYS A 555 -14.78 -11.59 9.29
N ASP A 556 -14.86 -12.59 10.16
CA ASP A 556 -13.72 -13.44 10.56
C ASP A 556 -13.79 -14.87 9.96
N ALA A 557 -14.73 -15.14 9.05
CA ALA A 557 -15.04 -16.47 8.55
C ALA A 557 -14.23 -16.85 7.29
N GLY A 558 -12.88 -16.83 7.39
CA GLY A 558 -11.97 -17.28 6.35
C GLY A 558 -10.79 -16.32 6.08
N PRO A 559 -9.83 -16.69 5.23
CA PRO A 559 -8.72 -15.82 4.87
C PRO A 559 -9.20 -14.56 4.13
N PRO A 560 -8.60 -13.39 4.36
CA PRO A 560 -8.96 -12.18 3.63
C PRO A 560 -8.60 -12.31 2.15
N ALA A 561 -9.46 -11.75 1.30
CA ALA A 561 -9.28 -11.69 -0.14
C ALA A 561 -8.03 -10.89 -0.51
N ARG A 562 -7.35 -11.35 -1.57
CA ARG A 562 -6.31 -10.55 -2.22
C ARG A 562 -6.92 -9.22 -2.66
N GLN A 563 -6.34 -8.12 -2.18
CA GLN A 563 -6.78 -6.77 -2.55
C GLN A 563 -6.43 -6.50 -4.01
N VAL A 564 -7.46 -6.51 -4.88
CA VAL A 564 -7.38 -6.13 -6.28
C VAL A 564 -7.38 -4.62 -6.40
N TRP A 565 -8.22 -3.95 -5.62
CA TRP A 565 -8.22 -2.49 -5.51
C TRP A 565 -7.70 -2.08 -4.14
N ARG A 566 -6.86 -1.06 -4.13
CA ARG A 566 -6.50 -0.35 -2.90
C ARG A 566 -6.83 1.13 -3.12
N PRO A 567 -7.44 1.79 -2.12
CA PRO A 567 -7.56 3.24 -2.19
C PRO A 567 -6.16 3.85 -2.32
N PRO A 568 -6.02 5.00 -3.00
CA PRO A 568 -4.74 5.71 -3.03
C PRO A 568 -4.17 5.87 -1.63
N LEU A 569 -2.85 5.81 -1.50
CA LEU A 569 -2.19 6.15 -0.24
C LEU A 569 -2.64 7.54 0.24
N GLN A 570 -3.27 7.55 1.41
CA GLN A 570 -3.76 8.75 2.10
C GLN A 570 -3.32 8.69 3.57
N GLY A 571 -3.22 9.86 4.20
CA GLY A 571 -2.82 10.00 5.59
C GLY A 571 -1.32 10.27 5.79
N SER A 572 -0.88 10.21 7.04
CA SER A 572 0.50 10.43 7.45
C SER A 572 1.08 9.12 7.95
N ILE A 573 2.21 8.70 7.36
CA ILE A 573 2.95 7.51 7.75
C ILE A 573 4.15 7.96 8.59
N ALA A 574 4.36 7.40 9.77
CA ALA A 574 5.50 7.72 10.63
C ALA A 574 6.76 6.90 10.25
N LEU A 575 7.93 7.36 10.68
CA LEU A 575 9.22 6.73 10.34
C LEU A 575 9.37 5.31 10.91
N ASP A 576 8.86 5.06 12.12
CA ASP A 576 8.89 3.73 12.75
C ASP A 576 7.97 2.71 12.08
N GLU A 577 6.96 3.15 11.32
CA GLU A 577 6.13 2.25 10.51
C GLU A 577 6.91 1.62 9.35
N VAL A 578 7.94 2.30 8.83
CA VAL A 578 8.79 1.82 7.72
C VAL A 578 10.15 1.31 8.17
N LEU A 579 10.72 1.89 9.23
CA LEU A 579 12.01 1.48 9.82
C LEU A 579 11.88 0.29 10.79
N GLY A 580 10.65 0.00 11.23
CA GLY A 580 10.39 -0.88 12.37
C GLY A 580 10.62 -0.19 13.72
N PRO A 581 10.56 -0.95 14.82
CA PRO A 581 10.67 -0.41 16.18
C PRO A 581 11.96 0.38 16.39
N VAL A 582 11.84 1.57 16.99
CA VAL A 582 12.96 2.46 17.36
C VAL A 582 13.13 2.45 18.88
N THR A 583 14.36 2.31 19.37
CA THR A 583 14.67 2.24 20.80
C THR A 583 15.97 2.96 21.13
N VAL A 584 16.15 3.36 22.38
CA VAL A 584 17.41 3.96 22.85
C VAL A 584 18.46 2.86 23.05
N ASP A 585 19.53 2.93 22.26
CA ASP A 585 20.73 2.11 22.38
C ASP A 585 21.82 2.89 23.15
N PRO A 586 22.39 2.36 24.24
CA PRO A 586 23.38 3.07 25.05
C PRO A 586 24.62 3.55 24.29
N ALA A 587 24.99 2.89 23.19
CA ALA A 587 26.17 3.25 22.41
C ALA A 587 25.85 4.04 21.13
N ARG A 588 24.59 3.98 20.65
CA ARG A 588 24.21 4.54 19.34
C ARG A 588 23.10 5.60 19.40
N GLY A 589 22.55 5.87 20.58
CA GLY A 589 21.43 6.78 20.76
C GLY A 589 20.09 6.17 20.31
N LEU A 590 19.14 7.00 19.93
CA LEU A 590 17.81 6.56 19.47
C LEU A 590 17.90 5.99 18.04
N GLN A 591 17.77 4.67 17.87
CA GLN A 591 17.86 4.02 16.57
C GLN A 591 16.89 2.85 16.37
N THR A 592 16.63 2.50 15.11
CA THR A 592 15.90 1.26 14.74
C THR A 592 16.55 0.02 15.34
N VAL A 593 15.75 -0.96 15.76
CA VAL A 593 16.21 -2.26 16.27
C VAL A 593 16.81 -3.13 15.15
N ASP A 594 16.42 -2.89 13.89
CA ASP A 594 16.92 -3.66 12.75
C ASP A 594 18.39 -3.35 12.48
N ARG A 595 19.26 -4.31 12.82
CA ARG A 595 20.71 -4.18 12.66
C ARG A 595 21.17 -4.22 11.19
N SER A 596 20.34 -4.73 10.28
CA SER A 596 20.72 -4.86 8.86
C SER A 596 20.79 -3.51 8.14
N ILE A 597 20.09 -2.49 8.65
CA ILE A 597 20.02 -1.15 8.07
C ILE A 597 20.77 -0.08 8.88
N ARG A 598 21.28 -0.42 10.08
CA ARG A 598 22.11 0.49 10.88
C ARG A 598 23.44 0.74 10.17
N GLY A 599 23.82 2.00 9.97
CA GLY A 599 25.11 2.36 9.36
C GLY A 599 25.23 2.02 7.87
N ALA A 600 24.14 1.62 7.21
CA ALA A 600 24.17 1.09 5.85
C ALA A 600 24.04 2.17 4.75
N LEU A 601 23.82 3.44 5.13
CA LEU A 601 23.46 4.55 4.24
C LEU A 601 22.25 4.24 3.33
N ARG A 602 21.39 3.32 3.78
CA ARG A 602 20.16 2.95 3.09
C ARG A 602 18.97 3.27 3.99
N VAL A 603 18.10 4.18 3.54
CA VAL A 603 17.01 4.72 4.36
C VAL A 603 15.68 4.75 3.61
N PRO A 604 14.56 4.41 4.26
CA PRO A 604 13.23 4.56 3.68
C PRO A 604 12.75 6.00 3.87
N ILE A 605 12.30 6.64 2.80
CA ILE A 605 11.85 8.05 2.85
C ILE A 605 10.38 8.24 2.44
N ALA A 606 9.79 7.23 1.80
CA ALA A 606 8.41 7.23 1.35
C ALA A 606 7.86 5.81 1.36
N VAL A 607 6.55 5.68 1.14
CA VAL A 607 5.88 4.41 0.85
C VAL A 607 5.34 4.47 -0.57
N LEU A 608 5.63 3.44 -1.35
CA LEU A 608 5.13 3.27 -2.71
C LEU A 608 3.63 2.98 -2.71
N ASP A 609 2.88 3.49 -3.67
CA ASP A 609 1.44 3.23 -3.77
C ASP A 609 1.19 1.76 -4.17
N GLU A 610 1.91 1.27 -5.18
CA GLU A 610 1.84 -0.12 -5.66
C GLU A 610 3.23 -0.65 -6.09
N PRO A 611 3.75 -1.73 -5.46
CA PRO A 611 3.26 -2.36 -4.22
C PRO A 611 3.45 -1.42 -3.01
N ARG A 612 2.61 -1.58 -1.97
CA ARG A 612 2.74 -0.78 -0.71
C ARG A 612 3.95 -1.19 0.11
N GLU A 613 5.13 -0.77 -0.34
CA GLU A 613 6.43 -1.07 0.25
C GLU A 613 7.22 0.23 0.47
N PRO A 614 8.17 0.27 1.42
CA PRO A 614 9.00 1.45 1.60
C PRO A 614 9.84 1.72 0.34
N LEU A 615 9.87 2.97 -0.10
CA LEU A 615 10.82 3.48 -1.08
C LEU A 615 12.15 3.74 -0.38
N TRP A 616 13.12 2.87 -0.65
CA TRP A 616 14.47 2.96 -0.11
C TRP A 616 15.36 3.80 -1.01
N LEU A 617 16.06 4.77 -0.42
CA LEU A 617 17.20 5.40 -1.04
C LEU A 617 18.47 4.66 -0.62
N ASP A 618 19.34 4.37 -1.58
CA ASP A 618 20.69 3.88 -1.34
C ASP A 618 21.68 5.01 -1.58
N LEU A 619 22.30 5.48 -0.49
CA LEU A 619 23.23 6.60 -0.48
C LEU A 619 24.68 6.14 -0.31
N SER A 620 24.93 4.83 -0.32
CA SER A 620 26.26 4.25 -0.08
C SER A 620 27.19 4.30 -1.30
N GLY A 621 26.63 4.53 -2.49
CA GLY A 621 27.33 4.46 -3.77
C GLY A 621 27.64 5.82 -4.42
N VAL A 622 28.09 5.75 -5.68
CA VAL A 622 28.39 6.94 -6.52
C VAL A 622 27.16 7.80 -6.81
N ASP A 623 25.96 7.22 -6.66
CA ASP A 623 24.65 7.85 -6.88
C ASP A 623 24.04 8.43 -5.59
N GLY A 624 24.85 8.63 -4.53
CA GLY A 624 24.40 9.07 -3.20
C GLY A 624 23.87 10.51 -3.11
N HIS A 625 23.87 11.25 -4.22
CA HIS A 625 23.22 12.56 -4.32
C HIS A 625 21.70 12.43 -4.49
N VAL A 626 20.95 13.30 -3.80
CA VAL A 626 19.48 13.31 -3.79
C VAL A 626 18.96 14.62 -4.37
N ALA A 627 18.05 14.53 -5.34
CA ALA A 627 17.28 15.68 -5.84
C ALA A 627 15.82 15.57 -5.39
N VAL A 628 15.29 16.68 -4.86
CA VAL A 628 13.88 16.84 -4.48
C VAL A 628 13.30 17.99 -5.31
N VAL A 629 12.52 17.67 -6.34
CA VAL A 629 11.98 18.67 -7.27
C VAL A 629 10.47 18.71 -7.15
N GLY A 630 9.88 19.90 -7.14
CA GLY A 630 8.44 20.05 -6.97
C GLY A 630 8.00 21.51 -6.96
N ALA A 631 6.73 21.76 -7.25
CA ALA A 631 6.10 23.06 -7.18
C ALA A 631 6.19 23.68 -5.76
N ASN A 632 5.76 24.94 -5.65
CA ASN A 632 5.58 25.57 -4.34
C ASN A 632 4.51 24.81 -3.55
N PHE A 633 4.74 24.64 -2.23
CA PHE A 633 3.87 23.86 -1.32
C PHE A 633 3.75 22.36 -1.63
N ALA A 634 4.59 21.80 -2.50
CA ALA A 634 4.64 20.35 -2.75
C ALA A 634 5.25 19.54 -1.58
N ASP A 635 5.63 20.20 -0.48
CA ASP A 635 6.25 19.61 0.72
C ASP A 635 7.71 19.13 0.57
N LYS A 636 8.49 19.82 -0.29
CA LYS A 636 9.95 19.59 -0.45
C LYS A 636 10.69 19.57 0.89
N SER A 637 10.44 20.55 1.77
CA SER A 637 11.09 20.63 3.08
C SER A 637 10.73 19.43 3.98
N THR A 638 9.52 18.88 3.87
CA THR A 638 9.12 17.66 4.60
C THR A 638 9.92 16.45 4.14
N VAL A 639 10.13 16.27 2.83
CA VAL A 639 10.97 15.19 2.28
C VAL A 639 12.39 15.25 2.85
N VAL A 640 13.02 16.44 2.85
CA VAL A 640 14.38 16.60 3.38
C VAL A 640 14.41 16.33 4.88
N ARG A 641 13.46 16.86 5.67
CA ARG A 641 13.38 16.58 7.12
C ARG A 641 13.25 15.08 7.39
N SER A 642 12.42 14.36 6.60
CA SER A 642 12.24 12.92 6.72
C SER A 642 13.50 12.15 6.38
N LEU A 643 14.22 12.54 5.34
CA LEU A 643 15.52 11.96 5.00
C LEU A 643 16.54 12.15 6.12
N LEU A 644 16.72 13.37 6.63
CA LEU A 644 17.68 13.68 7.69
C LEU A 644 17.36 12.94 9.00
N THR A 645 16.08 12.88 9.37
CA THR A 645 15.65 12.16 10.59
C THR A 645 15.72 10.63 10.41
N ALA A 646 15.42 10.08 9.24
CA ALA A 646 15.63 8.66 8.94
C ALA A 646 17.11 8.28 9.02
N LEU A 647 18.01 9.13 8.50
CA LEU A 647 19.46 8.95 8.64
C LEU A 647 19.88 9.01 10.11
N ALA A 648 19.38 9.97 10.88
CA ALA A 648 19.68 10.09 12.31
C ALA A 648 19.20 8.87 13.14
N LEU A 649 18.10 8.22 12.73
CA LEU A 649 17.56 7.00 13.36
C LEU A 649 18.26 5.71 12.92
N THR A 650 19.14 5.78 11.93
CA THR A 650 19.89 4.62 11.39
C THR A 650 21.40 4.74 11.60
N HIS A 651 21.90 5.95 11.86
CA HIS A 651 23.33 6.27 11.95
C HIS A 651 23.64 7.08 13.21
N THR A 652 24.88 6.99 13.72
CA THR A 652 25.34 7.86 14.80
C THR A 652 25.84 9.21 14.24
N PRO A 653 25.99 10.25 15.09
CA PRO A 653 26.59 11.53 14.68
C PRO A 653 28.04 11.43 14.20
N ASP A 654 28.74 10.35 14.52
CA ASP A 654 30.08 10.07 14.01
C ASP A 654 30.03 9.44 12.60
N GLU A 655 28.94 8.74 12.27
CA GLU A 655 28.74 8.06 10.97
C GLU A 655 28.17 9.00 9.90
N VAL A 656 27.29 9.93 10.26
CA VAL A 656 26.72 10.91 9.32
C VAL A 656 26.61 12.31 9.92
N GLN A 657 26.87 13.34 9.11
CA GLN A 657 26.75 14.73 9.51
C GLN A 657 25.97 15.56 8.49
N PHE A 658 25.23 16.55 8.99
CA PHE A 658 24.34 17.37 8.17
C PHE A 658 24.71 18.85 8.21
N TYR A 659 24.76 19.45 7.03
CA TYR A 659 25.04 20.86 6.80
C TYR A 659 23.97 21.47 5.89
N GLY A 660 23.40 22.59 6.29
CA GLY A 660 22.19 23.14 5.68
C GLY A 660 22.33 24.56 5.18
N LEU A 661 21.87 24.79 3.94
CA LEU A 661 21.66 26.11 3.35
C LEU A 661 20.14 26.34 3.21
N GLY A 662 19.50 26.80 4.29
CA GLY A 662 18.05 26.98 4.40
C GLY A 662 17.48 26.51 5.74
N ASP A 663 16.32 27.07 6.11
CA ASP A 663 15.63 26.80 7.38
C ASP A 663 14.73 25.54 7.31
N LEU A 664 14.56 24.96 6.12
CA LEU A 664 13.60 23.88 5.85
C LEU A 664 12.24 24.26 6.41
N GLY A 665 11.68 25.39 5.99
CA GLY A 665 10.37 25.90 6.43
C GLY A 665 10.23 26.12 7.95
N GLY A 666 11.17 26.82 8.60
CA GLY A 666 11.07 27.18 10.03
C GLY A 666 11.59 26.13 11.01
N PHE A 667 12.31 25.10 10.55
CA PHE A 667 12.69 23.94 11.34
C PHE A 667 14.16 23.96 11.82
N ARG A 668 14.95 24.97 11.44
CA ARG A 668 16.37 25.15 11.80
C ARG A 668 16.64 25.00 13.29
N GLU A 669 15.88 25.68 14.15
CA GLU A 669 16.11 25.64 15.60
C GLU A 669 15.89 24.24 16.19
N ARG A 670 15.12 23.37 15.52
CA ARG A 670 14.95 21.96 15.91
C ARG A 670 16.04 21.08 15.31
N LEU A 671 16.45 21.33 14.06
CA LEU A 671 17.59 20.65 13.43
C LEU A 671 18.88 20.86 14.23
N LEU A 672 19.17 22.09 14.66
CA LEU A 672 20.36 22.40 15.45
C LEU A 672 20.40 21.69 16.83
N GLN A 673 19.27 21.12 17.29
CA GLN A 673 19.24 20.26 18.48
C GLN A 673 19.69 18.84 18.17
N ILE A 674 19.51 18.38 16.93
CA ILE A 674 19.91 17.04 16.50
C ILE A 674 21.45 16.96 16.55
N PRO A 675 22.04 15.95 17.21
CA PRO A 675 23.49 15.82 17.35
C PRO A 675 24.25 15.67 16.03
N HIS A 676 23.61 15.14 14.98
CA HIS A 676 24.15 14.97 13.63
C HIS A 676 24.30 16.29 12.84
N VAL A 677 23.70 17.39 13.31
CA VAL A 677 23.69 18.67 12.56
C VAL A 677 24.85 19.55 13.01
N GLY A 678 25.74 19.91 12.07
CA GLY A 678 26.91 20.75 12.33
C GLY A 678 26.68 22.24 12.09
N SER A 679 25.93 22.60 11.04
CA SER A 679 25.59 24.00 10.73
C SER A 679 24.36 24.09 9.84
N VAL A 680 23.47 25.05 10.11
CA VAL A 680 22.31 25.36 9.26
C VAL A 680 22.11 26.88 9.22
N THR A 681 22.01 27.45 8.01
CA THR A 681 21.68 28.86 7.81
C THR A 681 20.16 29.07 7.85
N GLU A 682 19.70 30.19 8.40
CA GLU A 682 18.27 30.57 8.32
C GLU A 682 17.92 31.04 6.91
N SER A 683 18.84 31.76 6.27
CA SER A 683 18.68 32.33 4.95
C SER A 683 20.02 32.37 4.23
N LEU A 684 19.98 32.39 2.89
CA LEU A 684 21.13 32.66 2.04
C LEU A 684 21.71 34.08 2.24
N ALA A 685 21.02 34.96 2.97
CA ALA A 685 21.52 36.27 3.37
C ALA A 685 22.78 36.21 4.27
N ASP A 686 23.00 35.13 5.03
CA ASP A 686 24.25 34.91 5.78
C ASP A 686 25.38 34.45 4.84
N ARG A 687 25.83 35.37 3.95
CA ARG A 687 26.79 35.08 2.88
C ARG A 687 28.07 34.43 3.40
N HIS A 688 28.56 34.86 4.57
CA HIS A 688 29.78 34.32 5.17
C HIS A 688 29.62 32.87 5.58
N ARG A 689 28.53 32.52 6.28
CA ARG A 689 28.26 31.14 6.70
C ARG A 689 27.96 30.23 5.52
N VAL A 690 27.22 30.71 4.52
CA VAL A 690 26.95 29.96 3.27
C VAL A 690 28.26 29.56 2.60
N ARG A 691 29.10 30.55 2.28
CA ARG A 691 30.41 30.32 1.64
C ARG A 691 31.25 29.35 2.45
N ARG A 692 31.39 29.59 3.75
CA ARG A 692 32.24 28.77 4.60
C ARG A 692 31.73 27.35 4.77
N THR A 693 30.42 27.13 4.80
CA THR A 693 29.83 25.78 4.84
C THR A 693 30.20 24.98 3.60
N VAL A 694 30.10 25.58 2.40
CA VAL A 694 30.48 24.92 1.15
C VAL A 694 31.98 24.65 1.09
N PHE A 695 32.82 25.62 1.48
CA PHE A 695 34.27 25.42 1.51
C PHE A 695 34.72 24.40 2.54
N GLU A 696 34.10 24.31 3.73
CA GLU A 696 34.43 23.29 4.74
C GLU A 696 34.26 21.86 4.17
N LEU A 697 33.21 21.63 3.40
CA LEU A 697 32.99 20.33 2.75
C LEU A 697 33.91 20.10 1.54
N ALA A 698 34.27 21.16 0.82
CA ALA A 698 35.29 21.09 -0.22
C ALA A 698 36.68 20.74 0.36
N ASP A 699 37.01 21.28 1.54
CA ASP A 699 38.25 21.00 2.27
C ASP A 699 38.30 19.54 2.71
N LEU A 700 37.18 19.02 3.25
CA LEU A 700 37.03 17.61 3.60
C LEU A 700 37.23 16.71 2.37
N LEU A 701 36.59 17.04 1.25
CA LEU A 701 36.75 16.31 -0.01
C LEU A 701 38.22 16.33 -0.48
N ALA A 702 38.89 17.48 -0.43
CA ALA A 702 40.29 17.61 -0.81
C ALA A 702 41.22 16.78 0.10
N LEU A 703 40.96 16.80 1.40
CA LEU A 703 41.68 16.02 2.41
C LEU A 703 41.56 14.51 2.15
N ARG A 704 40.33 14.00 1.98
CA ARG A 704 40.08 12.58 1.70
C ARG A 704 40.69 12.12 0.38
N ARG A 705 40.58 12.93 -0.68
CA ARG A 705 41.23 12.67 -1.98
C ARG A 705 42.74 12.52 -1.86
N ARG A 706 43.38 13.37 -1.03
CA ARG A 706 44.81 13.27 -0.76
C ARG A 706 45.14 11.97 -0.03
N TYR A 707 44.36 11.57 0.98
CA TYR A 707 44.59 10.34 1.72
C TYR A 707 44.37 9.08 0.89
N PHE A 708 43.33 9.02 0.06
CA PHE A 708 43.08 7.91 -0.86
C PHE A 708 44.28 7.73 -1.80
N ARG A 709 44.81 8.83 -2.34
CA ARG A 709 45.98 8.80 -3.22
C ARG A 709 47.24 8.30 -2.51
N LEU A 710 47.47 8.71 -1.26
CA LEU A 710 48.67 8.37 -0.50
C LEU A 710 48.62 6.96 0.11
N SER A 711 47.44 6.51 0.52
CA SER A 711 47.25 5.26 1.26
C SER A 711 46.68 4.12 0.40
N GLY A 712 46.21 4.43 -0.82
CA GLY A 712 45.70 3.45 -1.77
C GLY A 712 44.28 2.95 -1.49
N PHE A 713 43.44 3.73 -0.79
CA PHE A 713 42.03 3.38 -0.59
C PHE A 713 41.24 3.52 -1.91
N GLU A 714 40.39 2.54 -2.21
CA GLU A 714 39.55 2.54 -3.41
C GLU A 714 38.09 2.93 -3.11
N SER A 715 37.68 2.93 -1.83
CA SER A 715 36.31 3.29 -1.42
C SER A 715 36.23 3.82 0.02
N MET A 716 35.14 4.54 0.32
CA MET A 716 34.84 4.97 1.69
C MET A 716 34.65 3.79 2.65
N GLY A 717 34.09 2.67 2.19
CA GLY A 717 33.97 1.47 3.02
C GLY A 717 35.32 0.91 3.48
N GLU A 718 36.37 1.03 2.67
CA GLU A 718 37.74 0.69 3.10
C GLU A 718 38.32 1.73 4.05
N TYR A 719 38.09 3.01 3.76
CA TYR A 719 38.50 4.12 4.61
C TYR A 719 37.96 3.97 6.04
N TRP A 720 36.66 3.67 6.19
CA TRP A 720 36.04 3.49 7.50
C TRP A 720 36.54 2.24 8.23
N ARG A 721 36.81 1.14 7.53
CA ARG A 721 37.41 -0.07 8.13
C ARG A 721 38.83 0.15 8.63
N ALA A 722 39.53 1.19 8.18
CA ALA A 722 40.85 1.54 8.68
C ALA A 722 40.83 2.06 10.14
N GLY A 723 39.64 2.37 10.68
CA GLY A 723 39.42 2.65 12.10
C GLY A 723 40.27 3.82 12.61
N SER A 724 41.16 3.56 13.57
CA SER A 724 42.05 4.56 14.18
C SER A 724 43.04 5.24 13.22
N ASN A 725 43.12 4.79 11.97
CA ASN A 725 43.94 5.43 10.93
C ASN A 725 43.16 6.48 10.13
N VAL A 726 41.85 6.67 10.39
CA VAL A 726 41.06 7.77 9.86
C VAL A 726 41.55 9.08 10.48
N GLN A 727 41.79 10.10 9.66
CA GLN A 727 42.41 11.37 10.08
C GLN A 727 41.48 12.58 9.96
N ASP A 728 40.17 12.35 9.87
CA ASP A 728 39.16 13.40 9.93
C ASP A 728 38.07 13.06 10.97
N ASP A 729 37.44 14.09 11.52
CA ASP A 729 36.38 13.99 12.55
C ASP A 729 34.98 13.81 11.94
N PHE A 730 34.90 13.40 10.66
CA PHE A 730 33.66 13.29 9.92
C PHE A 730 33.37 11.83 9.56
N GLY A 731 32.09 11.57 9.30
CA GLY A 731 31.54 10.40 8.63
C GLY A 731 31.15 10.77 7.20
N ASP A 732 30.02 10.28 6.73
CA ASP A 732 29.41 10.74 5.49
C ASP A 732 28.71 12.10 5.71
N ALA A 733 29.19 13.14 5.02
CA ALA A 733 28.73 14.51 5.19
C ALA A 733 27.71 14.89 4.11
N PHE A 734 26.53 15.35 4.51
CA PHE A 734 25.45 15.76 3.61
C PHE A 734 25.26 17.27 3.65
N LEU A 735 25.38 17.91 2.48
CA LEU A 735 24.99 19.30 2.25
C LEU A 735 23.58 19.35 1.67
N PHE A 736 22.62 19.87 2.41
CA PHE A 736 21.29 20.15 1.86
C PHE A 736 21.14 21.63 1.46
N VAL A 737 20.54 21.85 0.30
CA VAL A 737 20.30 23.17 -0.27
C VAL A 737 18.80 23.30 -0.54
N GLU A 738 18.11 24.17 0.21
CA GLU A 738 16.65 24.32 0.11
C GLU A 738 16.20 25.03 -1.19
N ASP A 739 17.05 25.90 -1.73
CA ASP A 739 16.83 26.61 -2.99
C ASP A 739 18.11 26.62 -3.83
N TRP A 740 18.21 25.64 -4.74
CA TRP A 740 19.40 25.49 -5.59
C TRP A 740 19.56 26.66 -6.57
N ALA A 741 18.46 27.13 -7.15
CA ALA A 741 18.47 28.23 -8.11
C ALA A 741 18.99 29.52 -7.46
N ALA A 742 18.46 29.88 -6.28
CA ALA A 742 18.91 31.06 -5.54
C ALA A 742 20.38 30.96 -5.13
N LEU A 743 20.85 29.78 -4.68
CA LEU A 743 22.27 29.58 -4.38
C LEU A 743 23.15 29.82 -5.61
N HIS A 744 22.75 29.28 -6.77
CA HIS A 744 23.48 29.46 -8.01
C HIS A 744 23.50 30.92 -8.49
N GLU A 745 22.38 31.62 -8.35
CA GLU A 745 22.25 33.04 -8.73
C GLU A 745 23.08 33.96 -7.81
N ASP A 746 22.91 33.84 -6.50
CA ASP A 746 23.49 34.75 -5.51
C ASP A 746 24.98 34.49 -5.21
N PHE A 747 25.48 33.29 -5.52
CA PHE A 747 26.84 32.83 -5.22
C PHE A 747 27.52 32.18 -6.44
N ALA A 748 27.64 32.95 -7.52
CA ALA A 748 28.28 32.49 -8.76
C ALA A 748 29.71 31.93 -8.54
N GLU A 749 30.42 32.43 -7.53
CA GLU A 749 31.76 31.97 -7.18
C GLU A 749 31.81 30.58 -6.53
N LEU A 750 30.70 30.08 -5.98
CA LEU A 750 30.63 28.74 -5.39
C LEU A 750 30.34 27.65 -6.43
N ARG A 751 29.89 28.02 -7.64
CA ARG A 751 29.50 27.05 -8.68
C ARG A 751 30.61 26.04 -9.01
N PRO A 752 31.87 26.44 -9.26
CA PRO A 752 32.94 25.48 -9.54
C PRO A 752 33.22 24.51 -8.39
N VAL A 753 32.97 24.95 -7.15
CA VAL A 753 33.16 24.13 -5.94
C VAL A 753 32.00 23.14 -5.80
N LEU A 754 30.76 23.60 -6.02
CA LEU A 754 29.58 22.74 -6.03
C LEU A 754 29.66 21.70 -7.15
N ASP A 755 30.12 22.07 -8.34
CA ASP A 755 30.35 21.16 -9.46
C ASP A 755 31.41 20.10 -9.12
N LEU A 756 32.47 20.48 -8.40
CA LEU A 756 33.48 19.53 -7.92
C LEU A 756 32.90 18.54 -6.89
N ILE A 757 32.06 19.03 -5.97
CA ILE A 757 31.36 18.16 -5.00
C ILE A 757 30.38 17.25 -5.73
N ALA A 758 29.63 17.76 -6.71
CA ALA A 758 28.71 16.99 -7.53
C ALA A 758 29.40 15.86 -8.32
N ASP A 759 30.55 16.14 -8.94
CA ASP A 759 31.27 15.16 -9.78
C ASP A 759 32.04 14.12 -8.95
N ARG A 760 32.56 14.49 -7.76
CA ARG A 760 33.50 13.65 -7.01
C ARG A 760 33.05 13.29 -5.60
N GLY A 761 32.17 14.07 -5.01
CA GLY A 761 31.78 14.00 -3.60
C GLY A 761 31.39 12.61 -3.12
N PRO A 762 30.46 11.88 -3.77
CA PRO A 762 29.95 10.61 -3.27
C PRO A 762 31.04 9.57 -3.06
N SER A 763 32.06 9.55 -3.94
CA SER A 763 33.20 8.62 -3.83
C SER A 763 34.07 8.85 -2.59
N TYR A 764 33.94 10.02 -1.96
CA TYR A 764 34.67 10.41 -0.75
C TYR A 764 33.74 10.76 0.41
N GLY A 765 32.48 10.29 0.38
CA GLY A 765 31.51 10.45 1.45
C GLY A 765 31.07 11.90 1.69
N VAL A 766 30.97 12.69 0.61
CA VAL A 766 30.40 14.05 0.63
C VAL A 766 29.23 14.08 -0.34
N HIS A 767 28.02 14.29 0.17
CA HIS A 767 26.76 14.12 -0.55
C HIS A 767 25.98 15.43 -0.65
N LEU A 768 25.27 15.62 -1.77
CA LEU A 768 24.38 16.76 -2.01
C LEU A 768 22.91 16.33 -1.90
N ILE A 769 22.10 17.13 -1.22
CA ILE A 769 20.64 17.05 -1.21
C ILE A 769 20.12 18.39 -1.76
N ALA A 770 19.66 18.42 -3.01
CA ALA A 770 19.24 19.66 -3.65
C ALA A 770 17.72 19.72 -3.80
N CYS A 771 17.14 20.86 -3.40
CA CYS A 771 15.75 21.20 -3.66
C CYS A 771 15.65 22.21 -4.80
N ALA A 772 14.73 21.99 -5.73
CA ALA A 772 14.47 22.86 -6.87
C ALA A 772 12.97 22.93 -7.18
N GLN A 773 12.55 23.97 -7.90
CA GLN A 773 11.16 24.04 -8.42
C GLN A 773 11.05 23.29 -9.75
N HIS A 774 12.05 23.46 -10.60
CA HIS A 774 12.13 22.86 -11.93
C HIS A 774 13.39 22.00 -12.08
N TRP A 775 13.31 20.90 -12.84
CA TRP A 775 14.48 20.06 -13.11
C TRP A 775 15.58 20.77 -13.89
N SER A 776 15.24 21.80 -14.66
CA SER A 776 16.17 22.62 -15.44
C SER A 776 17.14 23.44 -14.58
N GLU A 777 16.82 23.64 -13.29
CA GLU A 777 17.69 24.32 -12.32
C GLU A 777 18.85 23.44 -11.86
N LEU A 778 18.68 22.11 -11.93
CA LEU A 778 19.65 21.14 -11.44
C LEU A 778 20.57 20.64 -12.56
N PRO A 779 21.87 20.41 -12.29
CA PRO A 779 22.77 19.81 -13.26
C PRO A 779 22.32 18.40 -13.70
N PRO A 780 22.23 18.12 -15.01
CA PRO A 780 21.74 16.84 -15.50
C PRO A 780 22.70 15.70 -15.14
N GLY A 781 22.15 14.55 -14.77
CA GLY A 781 22.93 13.34 -14.48
C GLY A 781 23.70 13.34 -13.16
N THR A 782 23.61 14.42 -12.36
CA THR A 782 24.31 14.55 -11.07
C THR A 782 23.61 13.79 -9.93
N PHE A 783 22.28 13.78 -9.93
CA PHE A 783 21.49 13.20 -8.84
C PHE A 783 20.99 11.81 -9.23
N GLY A 784 21.52 10.79 -8.55
CA GLY A 784 21.13 9.40 -8.72
C GLY A 784 19.77 9.11 -8.11
N SER A 785 19.54 9.59 -6.88
CA SER A 785 18.23 9.52 -6.22
C SER A 785 17.35 10.70 -6.61
N ARG A 786 16.25 10.45 -7.33
CA ARG A 786 15.34 11.49 -7.84
C ARG A 786 13.95 11.36 -7.24
N LEU A 787 13.54 12.37 -6.48
CA LEU A 787 12.22 12.47 -5.87
C LEU A 787 11.49 13.66 -6.50
N GLU A 788 10.58 13.35 -7.43
CA GLU A 788 9.77 14.36 -8.12
C GLU A 788 8.41 14.44 -7.45
N LEU A 789 8.18 15.49 -6.67
CA LEU A 789 6.87 15.83 -6.12
C LEU A 789 6.02 16.47 -7.22
N ARG A 790 4.77 16.81 -6.90
CA ARG A 790 3.89 17.47 -7.87
C ARG A 790 4.56 18.71 -8.49
N LEU A 791 4.64 18.73 -9.83
CA LEU A 791 5.14 19.85 -10.63
C LEU A 791 4.01 20.80 -11.04
N ASP A 792 4.36 22.07 -11.30
CA ASP A 792 3.41 23.04 -11.88
C ASP A 792 3.13 22.74 -13.36
N ASP A 793 4.16 22.34 -14.11
CA ASP A 793 4.04 21.81 -15.48
C ASP A 793 4.53 20.35 -15.54
N PRO A 794 3.62 19.36 -15.69
CA PRO A 794 3.99 17.97 -15.88
C PRO A 794 4.93 17.72 -17.08
N GLY A 795 4.91 18.60 -18.10
CA GLY A 795 5.76 18.50 -19.28
C GLY A 795 7.27 18.54 -18.98
N GLU A 796 7.65 19.09 -17.83
CA GLU A 796 9.05 19.22 -17.40
C GLU A 796 9.58 17.99 -16.65
N SER A 797 8.72 17.00 -16.38
CA SER A 797 9.11 15.76 -15.71
C SER A 797 10.24 15.05 -16.44
N VAL A 798 11.30 14.71 -15.71
CA VAL A 798 12.42 13.89 -16.23
C VAL A 798 12.17 12.39 -16.04
N ILE A 799 11.10 12.02 -15.33
CA ILE A 799 10.69 10.64 -15.09
C ILE A 799 9.61 10.24 -16.11
N SER A 800 8.47 10.92 -16.11
CA SER A 800 7.36 10.65 -17.02
C SER A 800 6.36 11.81 -17.00
N PRO A 801 6.25 12.60 -18.09
CA PRO A 801 5.28 13.69 -18.15
C PRO A 801 3.83 13.25 -17.95
N ARG A 802 3.50 12.03 -18.38
CA ARG A 802 2.19 11.44 -18.15
C ARG A 802 1.95 11.18 -16.66
N ALA A 803 2.88 10.49 -15.99
CA ALA A 803 2.71 10.14 -14.58
C ALA A 803 2.74 11.38 -13.68
N ALA A 804 3.59 12.36 -13.99
CA ALA A 804 3.62 13.65 -13.30
C ALA A 804 2.26 14.37 -13.37
N GLY A 805 1.55 14.25 -14.50
CA GLY A 805 0.21 14.79 -14.68
C GLY A 805 -0.87 14.07 -13.87
N ASP A 806 -0.59 12.84 -13.42
CA ASP A 806 -1.51 12.01 -12.63
C ASP A 806 -1.25 12.13 -11.11
N VAL A 807 -0.13 12.72 -10.68
CA VAL A 807 0.22 12.92 -9.26
C VAL A 807 -0.92 13.68 -8.54
N PRO A 808 -1.46 13.13 -7.43
CA PRO A 808 -2.54 13.77 -6.69
C PRO A 808 -2.16 15.11 -6.07
N ASP A 809 -3.15 15.99 -5.88
CA ASP A 809 -2.99 17.25 -5.16
C ASP A 809 -2.98 17.03 -3.64
N GLN A 810 -1.96 16.31 -3.18
CA GLN A 810 -1.70 16.04 -1.77
C GLN A 810 -0.20 16.27 -1.50
N PRO A 811 0.17 17.10 -0.51
CA PRO A 811 1.56 17.32 -0.15
C PRO A 811 2.31 16.02 0.17
N GLY A 812 3.55 15.92 -0.29
CA GLY A 812 4.38 14.73 -0.11
C GLY A 812 4.10 13.58 -1.08
N ARG A 813 3.09 13.69 -1.97
CA ARG A 813 2.93 12.78 -3.11
C ARG A 813 3.91 13.15 -4.22
N GLY A 814 4.45 12.13 -4.87
CA GLY A 814 5.37 12.28 -5.98
C GLY A 814 5.61 10.98 -6.73
N ILE A 815 6.49 11.05 -7.72
CA ILE A 815 6.99 9.93 -8.49
C ILE A 815 8.51 9.82 -8.38
N SER A 816 8.99 8.60 -8.44
CA SER A 816 10.41 8.27 -8.62
C SER A 816 10.57 7.29 -9.76
N ALA A 817 11.81 6.95 -10.11
CA ALA A 817 12.12 5.96 -11.13
C ALA A 817 12.94 4.82 -10.50
N ALA A 818 12.50 3.59 -10.71
CA ALA A 818 13.29 2.41 -10.45
C ALA A 818 14.48 2.33 -11.43
N PRO A 819 15.54 1.56 -11.12
CA PRO A 819 16.69 1.39 -12.02
C PRO A 819 16.35 0.83 -13.41
N ASP A 820 15.25 0.09 -13.53
CA ASP A 820 14.74 -0.44 -14.80
C ASP A 820 13.84 0.55 -15.58
N GLY A 821 13.67 1.77 -15.06
CA GLY A 821 12.83 2.83 -15.63
C GLY A 821 11.37 2.75 -15.22
N THR A 822 10.98 1.80 -14.36
CA THR A 822 9.60 1.72 -13.85
C THR A 822 9.28 2.97 -13.02
N VAL A 823 8.15 3.62 -13.32
CA VAL A 823 7.67 4.76 -12.54
C VAL A 823 7.09 4.27 -11.23
N LEU A 824 7.50 4.92 -10.14
CA LEU A 824 7.13 4.58 -8.78
C LEU A 824 6.36 5.73 -8.15
N ASP A 825 5.04 5.59 -8.01
CA ASP A 825 4.23 6.55 -7.23
C ASP A 825 4.51 6.37 -5.74
N PHE A 826 4.75 7.46 -5.02
CA PHE A 826 5.04 7.41 -3.60
C PHE A 826 4.30 8.47 -2.78
N LEU A 827 4.22 8.21 -1.48
CA LEU A 827 3.84 9.17 -0.44
C LEU A 827 4.97 9.27 0.59
N THR A 828 5.48 10.48 0.79
CA THR A 828 6.55 10.79 1.73
C THR A 828 6.16 10.43 3.16
N VAL A 829 7.06 9.73 3.85
CA VAL A 829 6.92 9.41 5.28
C VAL A 829 7.15 10.70 6.07
N GLN A 830 6.40 10.92 7.15
CA GLN A 830 6.51 12.12 7.98
C GLN A 830 7.71 12.02 8.94
N PRO A 831 8.41 13.13 9.24
CA PRO A 831 9.57 13.15 10.12
C PRO A 831 9.15 13.08 11.59
N MET A 832 8.46 12.01 11.96
CA MET A 832 7.89 11.76 13.29
C MET A 832 7.88 10.26 13.59
N LEU A 833 7.73 9.89 14.85
CA LEU A 833 7.47 8.51 15.27
C LEU A 833 6.00 8.37 15.65
N SER A 834 5.48 7.15 15.62
CA SER A 834 4.13 6.85 16.09
C SER A 834 3.94 7.25 17.57
N SER A 835 5.00 7.16 18.38
CA SER A 835 5.03 7.66 19.77
C SER A 835 5.26 9.17 19.88
N ALA A 836 6.02 9.75 18.95
CA ALA A 836 6.41 11.15 18.94
C ALA A 836 5.68 11.90 17.83
N ALA A 837 4.43 12.30 18.11
CA ALA A 837 3.48 12.85 17.13
C ALA A 837 3.84 14.22 16.51
N SER A 838 5.10 14.67 16.60
CA SER A 838 5.57 15.85 15.86
C SER A 838 7.08 15.80 15.58
N PRO A 839 7.56 16.48 14.52
CA PRO A 839 8.98 16.54 14.20
C PRO A 839 9.85 17.19 15.27
N ALA A 840 9.29 18.16 16.01
CA ALA A 840 9.99 18.80 17.11
C ALA A 840 10.24 17.86 18.29
N LEU A 841 9.29 16.95 18.59
CA LEU A 841 9.49 15.94 19.62
C LEU A 841 10.53 14.91 19.20
N LEU A 842 10.48 14.44 17.94
CA LEU A 842 11.48 13.52 17.40
C LEU A 842 12.90 14.09 17.50
N ALA A 843 13.11 15.33 17.06
CA ALA A 843 14.42 15.98 17.14
C ALA A 843 14.97 16.02 18.57
N ARG A 844 14.09 16.32 19.55
CA ARG A 844 14.44 16.31 20.97
C ARG A 844 14.76 14.91 21.48
N GLU A 845 13.97 13.90 21.14
CA GLU A 845 14.23 12.52 21.57
C GLU A 845 15.56 11.99 21.03
N ILE A 846 15.91 12.31 19.78
CA ILE A 846 17.23 11.98 19.20
C ILE A 846 18.34 12.67 20.00
N ALA A 847 18.18 13.95 20.33
CA ALA A 847 19.15 14.71 21.09
C ALA A 847 19.33 14.19 22.53
N ASP A 848 18.24 13.94 23.24
CA ASP A 848 18.24 13.47 24.63
C ASP A 848 18.83 12.05 24.76
N ALA A 849 18.75 11.24 23.69
CA ALA A 849 19.27 9.87 23.67
C ALA A 849 20.78 9.76 23.40
N TRP A 850 21.45 10.81 22.90
CA TRP A 850 22.86 10.77 22.52
C TRP A 850 23.76 11.46 23.55
N THR A 851 24.83 10.76 23.97
CA THR A 851 25.79 11.28 24.95
C THR A 851 27.22 11.42 24.41
N GLY A 852 27.44 11.13 23.13
CA GLY A 852 28.75 11.21 22.48
C GLY A 852 29.05 12.58 21.88
N SER A 853 30.07 12.63 21.01
CA SER A 853 30.43 13.84 20.26
C SER A 853 29.31 14.24 19.30
N ARG A 854 29.14 15.55 19.10
CA ARG A 854 28.23 16.08 18.09
C ARG A 854 28.97 16.28 16.78
N ALA A 855 28.23 16.39 15.68
CA ALA A 855 28.79 16.72 14.38
C ALA A 855 29.67 17.99 14.44
N PRO A 856 30.82 18.01 13.74
CA PRO A 856 31.70 19.17 13.73
C PRO A 856 30.98 20.42 13.22
N GLY A 857 31.08 21.52 13.96
CA GLY A 857 30.56 22.81 13.53
C GLY A 857 31.38 23.40 12.37
N VAL A 858 30.74 24.20 11.51
CA VAL A 858 31.45 24.92 10.44
C VAL A 858 32.38 25.96 11.06
N ARG A 859 33.67 25.88 10.74
CA ARG A 859 34.69 26.78 11.30
C ARG A 859 34.60 28.13 10.60
N LEU A 860 34.07 29.14 11.30
CA LEU A 860 33.94 30.50 10.78
C LEU A 860 35.18 31.33 11.06
N LEU A 861 35.35 32.41 10.29
CA LEU A 861 36.28 33.47 10.67
C LEU A 861 35.91 34.01 12.07
N PRO A 862 36.88 34.07 13.00
CA PRO A 862 36.61 34.58 14.33
C PRO A 862 36.20 36.04 14.26
N GLU A 863 35.36 36.49 15.19
CA GLU A 863 34.97 37.91 15.29
C GLU A 863 36.17 38.80 15.59
N GLU A 864 37.10 38.28 16.38
CA GLU A 864 38.36 38.92 16.73
C GLU A 864 39.48 37.88 16.65
N LEU A 865 40.59 38.22 15.99
CA LEU A 865 41.75 37.35 15.85
C LEU A 865 42.92 37.94 16.65
N PRO A 866 43.19 37.48 17.89
CA PRO A 866 44.27 38.04 18.70
C PRO A 866 45.64 37.93 18.02
N TYR A 867 46.46 38.97 18.11
CA TYR A 867 47.81 38.98 17.53
C TYR A 867 48.71 37.86 18.05
N ASP A 868 48.48 37.36 19.27
CA ASP A 868 49.27 36.27 19.85
C ASP A 868 49.13 34.94 19.10
N HIS A 869 48.07 34.77 18.29
CA HIS A 869 47.86 33.59 17.44
C HIS A 869 48.59 33.66 16.09
N ILE A 870 49.38 34.71 15.84
CA ILE A 870 50.08 34.87 14.57
C ILE A 870 51.12 33.77 14.34
N ASP A 871 50.98 33.04 13.23
CA ASP A 871 51.99 32.09 12.79
C ASP A 871 53.03 32.77 11.91
N LEU A 872 54.11 33.25 12.54
CA LEU A 872 55.25 33.82 11.81
C LEU A 872 56.05 32.76 11.04
N GLY A 873 55.87 31.46 11.32
CA GLY A 873 56.56 30.37 10.63
C GLY A 873 55.97 30.07 9.25
N ALA A 874 54.71 30.44 9.00
CA ALA A 874 54.01 30.22 7.73
C ALA A 874 54.55 31.08 6.56
N ALA A 875 55.28 32.16 6.87
CA ALA A 875 55.80 33.07 5.85
C ALA A 875 57.28 32.76 5.53
N ASP A 876 57.69 33.00 4.28
CA ASP A 876 59.09 32.92 3.81
C ASP A 876 59.60 34.27 3.28
N GLY A 877 60.91 34.54 3.47
CA GLY A 877 61.52 35.79 3.02
C GLY A 877 60.78 37.04 3.54
N PHE A 878 60.40 37.94 2.63
CA PHE A 878 59.69 39.21 2.88
C PHE A 878 58.16 39.09 3.00
N GLN A 879 57.65 37.88 3.18
CA GLN A 879 56.23 37.66 3.45
C GLN A 879 55.88 38.00 4.90
N LEU A 880 54.74 38.65 5.12
CA LEU A 880 54.20 38.94 6.44
C LEU A 880 52.74 38.46 6.54
N PRO A 881 52.38 37.66 7.56
CA PRO A 881 51.00 37.27 7.81
C PRO A 881 50.21 38.47 8.33
N ILE A 882 49.07 38.76 7.71
CA ILE A 882 48.21 39.91 8.05
C ILE A 882 46.89 39.52 8.74
N GLY A 883 46.47 38.27 8.56
CA GLY A 883 45.24 37.74 9.11
C GLY A 883 45.02 36.30 8.66
N VAL A 884 43.80 35.81 8.84
CA VAL A 884 43.35 34.48 8.39
C VAL A 884 42.25 34.65 7.35
N GLY A 885 42.33 33.89 6.26
CA GLY A 885 41.38 33.93 5.15
C GLY A 885 40.10 33.12 5.40
N ASP A 886 39.01 33.39 4.68
CA ASP A 886 37.79 32.58 4.72
C ASP A 886 37.93 31.21 4.01
N VAL A 887 38.92 31.11 3.11
CA VAL A 887 39.33 29.87 2.45
C VAL A 887 40.28 29.10 3.38
N ASN A 888 39.84 27.92 3.83
CA ASN A 888 40.59 26.94 4.65
C ASN A 888 41.07 27.44 6.02
N LEU A 889 40.74 28.69 6.40
CA LEU A 889 41.30 29.37 7.57
C LEU A 889 42.84 29.39 7.58
N GLU A 890 43.46 29.53 6.41
CA GLU A 890 44.90 29.68 6.28
C GLU A 890 45.36 31.14 6.45
N PRO A 891 46.61 31.38 6.91
CA PRO A 891 47.16 32.73 7.01
C PRO A 891 47.21 33.42 5.64
N ILE A 892 46.70 34.66 5.57
CA ILE A 892 46.90 35.54 4.41
C ILE A 892 48.26 36.20 4.52
N LEU A 893 49.10 36.00 3.51
CA LEU A 893 50.47 36.49 3.46
C LEU A 893 50.62 37.65 2.47
N VAL A 894 51.18 38.77 2.91
CA VAL A 894 51.58 39.87 2.03
C VAL A 894 53.08 39.76 1.75
N ASP A 895 53.45 39.50 0.50
CA ASP A 895 54.84 39.53 0.04
C ASP A 895 55.25 40.95 -0.37
N PHE A 896 55.99 41.65 0.51
CA PHE A 896 56.46 43.01 0.25
C PHE A 896 57.58 43.11 -0.81
N ALA A 897 58.17 41.98 -1.25
CA ALA A 897 59.07 41.97 -2.39
C ALA A 897 58.32 42.05 -3.73
N ARG A 898 57.07 41.59 -3.76
CA ARG A 898 56.17 41.65 -4.93
C ARG A 898 55.25 42.86 -4.88
N ASN A 899 54.65 43.11 -3.72
CA ASN A 899 53.73 44.21 -3.47
C ASN A 899 54.43 45.25 -2.59
N THR A 900 55.18 46.16 -3.22
CA THR A 900 56.02 47.14 -2.53
C THR A 900 55.24 48.02 -1.56
N HIS A 901 54.00 48.38 -1.91
CA HIS A 901 53.13 49.26 -1.13
C HIS A 901 51.80 48.55 -0.80
N LEU A 902 51.14 48.99 0.27
CA LEU A 902 49.89 48.42 0.77
C LEU A 902 48.89 49.53 1.09
N LEU A 903 47.69 49.46 0.52
CA LEU A 903 46.60 50.40 0.80
C LEU A 903 45.54 49.74 1.67
N VAL A 904 45.19 50.34 2.80
CA VAL A 904 44.14 49.88 3.71
C VAL A 904 43.02 50.92 3.73
N THR A 905 41.82 50.53 3.37
CA THR A 905 40.65 51.42 3.37
C THR A 905 39.60 50.96 4.37
N GLY A 906 38.86 51.89 4.96
CA GLY A 906 37.70 51.58 5.80
C GLY A 906 37.25 52.73 6.68
N ASP A 907 36.05 52.63 7.25
CA ASP A 907 35.45 53.66 8.09
C ASP A 907 36.07 53.73 9.50
N PRO A 908 35.82 54.80 10.27
CA PRO A 908 36.21 54.86 11.67
C PRO A 908 35.69 53.65 12.47
N GLY A 909 36.55 53.04 13.29
CA GLY A 909 36.21 51.83 14.05
C GLY A 909 36.33 50.51 13.28
N SER A 910 36.71 50.52 12.00
CA SER A 910 36.85 49.30 11.19
C SER A 910 38.08 48.44 11.52
N GLY A 911 39.04 48.95 12.30
CA GLY A 911 40.25 48.22 12.72
C GLY A 911 41.58 48.66 12.09
N LYS A 912 41.59 49.69 11.23
CA LYS A 912 42.80 50.21 10.53
C LYS A 912 44.02 50.42 11.46
N THR A 913 43.86 51.21 12.51
CA THR A 913 44.93 51.50 13.48
C THR A 913 45.45 50.24 14.16
N SER A 914 44.57 49.30 14.50
CA SER A 914 44.98 48.04 15.12
C SER A 914 45.77 47.16 14.14
N PHE A 915 45.34 47.12 12.88
CA PHE A 915 46.09 46.46 11.82
C PHE A 915 47.49 47.04 11.63
N LEU A 916 47.64 48.37 11.56
CA LEU A 916 48.96 49.00 11.42
C LEU A 916 49.88 48.66 12.60
N ARG A 917 49.35 48.60 13.82
CA ARG A 917 50.11 48.16 15.01
C ARG A 917 50.52 46.69 14.91
N ALA A 918 49.60 45.81 14.52
CA ALA A 918 49.89 44.39 14.32
C ALA A 918 50.95 44.18 13.25
N LEU A 919 50.85 44.90 12.11
CA LEU A 919 51.83 44.86 11.04
C LEU A 919 53.20 45.37 11.50
N SER A 920 53.25 46.48 12.23
CA SER A 920 54.48 47.02 12.84
C SER A 920 55.17 45.98 13.74
N ALA A 921 54.40 45.34 14.64
CA ALA A 921 54.90 44.28 15.50
C ALA A 921 55.42 43.08 14.70
N SER A 922 54.76 42.71 13.59
CA SER A 922 55.19 41.60 12.73
C SER A 922 56.47 41.92 11.97
N ILE A 923 56.63 43.16 11.49
CA ILE A 923 57.86 43.65 10.87
C ILE A 923 59.01 43.54 11.86
N ASP A 924 58.84 44.07 13.08
CA ASP A 924 59.88 44.06 14.11
C ASP A 924 60.26 42.62 14.53
N ARG A 925 59.27 41.75 14.79
CA ARG A 925 59.53 40.36 15.21
C ARG A 925 60.20 39.51 14.14
N ARG A 926 59.93 39.76 12.85
CA ARG A 926 60.39 38.90 11.74
C ARG A 926 61.62 39.44 11.02
N LEU A 927 61.64 40.72 10.67
CA LEU A 927 62.75 41.35 9.97
C LEU A 927 63.81 41.84 10.97
N GLY A 928 63.39 42.26 12.16
CA GLY A 928 64.28 42.77 13.20
C GLY A 928 64.75 44.21 12.95
N PRO A 929 65.21 44.90 14.00
CA PRO A 929 65.54 46.33 13.95
C PRO A 929 66.75 46.66 13.05
N TRP A 930 67.55 45.66 12.69
CA TRP A 930 68.71 45.82 11.81
C TRP A 930 68.38 45.71 10.32
N ASN A 931 67.27 45.06 9.96
CA ASN A 931 66.87 44.86 8.58
C ASN A 931 65.62 45.68 8.19
N SER A 932 64.94 46.31 9.15
CA SER A 932 63.80 47.19 8.90
C SER A 932 63.84 48.46 9.74
N LEU A 933 63.52 49.60 9.13
CA LEU A 933 63.26 50.88 9.78
C LEU A 933 61.77 51.19 9.66
N ILE A 934 61.06 51.22 10.79
CA ILE A 934 59.63 51.57 10.83
C ILE A 934 59.51 53.06 11.16
N VAL A 935 58.85 53.81 10.29
CA VAL A 935 58.51 55.23 10.51
C VAL A 935 57.00 55.33 10.62
N VAL A 936 56.52 55.64 11.83
CA VAL A 936 55.09 55.91 12.09
C VAL A 936 54.90 57.41 12.04
N LEU A 937 54.08 57.89 11.10
CA LEU A 937 53.87 59.32 10.92
C LEU A 937 53.11 59.93 12.11
N GLY A 938 53.81 60.75 12.90
CA GLY A 938 53.29 61.37 14.11
C GLY A 938 54.16 62.54 14.58
N THR A 939 53.76 63.75 14.18
CA THR A 939 53.96 65.04 14.87
C THR A 939 55.21 65.91 14.68
N GLU A 940 56.30 65.52 14.00
CA GLU A 940 57.43 66.44 13.74
C GLU A 940 57.57 66.90 12.27
N PRO A 941 57.54 68.23 11.99
CA PRO A 941 57.80 68.75 10.64
C PRO A 941 59.23 68.43 10.16
N GLY A 942 59.35 67.82 8.97
CA GLY A 942 60.63 67.62 8.28
C GLY A 942 61.21 66.20 8.29
N GLU A 943 60.63 65.25 9.03
CA GLU A 943 61.09 63.85 9.05
C GLU A 943 61.08 63.20 7.65
N MET A 944 60.05 63.47 6.85
CA MET A 944 59.93 62.95 5.49
C MET A 944 60.98 63.51 4.53
N GLU A 945 61.47 64.73 4.75
CA GLU A 945 62.56 65.31 3.95
C GLU A 945 63.90 64.64 4.26
N ILE A 946 64.15 64.30 5.54
CA ILE A 946 65.32 63.55 5.97
C ILE A 946 65.28 62.15 5.33
N LEU A 947 64.13 61.49 5.40
CA LEU A 947 63.95 60.17 4.80
C LEU A 947 64.09 60.20 3.27
N ALA A 948 63.51 61.19 2.59
CA ALA A 948 63.67 61.39 1.16
C ALA A 948 65.15 61.54 0.76
N ASN A 949 65.91 62.33 1.53
CA ASN A 949 67.35 62.49 1.32
C ASN A 949 68.16 61.22 1.59
N TYR A 950 67.71 60.39 2.54
CA TYR A 950 68.28 59.07 2.80
C TYR A 950 68.06 58.12 1.62
N LEU A 951 66.82 58.02 1.12
CA LEU A 951 66.44 57.18 -0.02
C LEU A 951 67.09 57.60 -1.34
N LYS A 952 67.30 58.92 -1.54
CA LYS A 952 68.00 59.45 -2.71
C LYS A 952 69.38 58.83 -2.92
N ARG A 953 70.07 58.46 -1.85
CA ARG A 953 71.41 57.83 -1.91
C ARG A 953 71.36 56.37 -2.36
N ARG A 954 70.18 55.74 -2.34
CA ARG A 954 69.95 54.35 -2.77
C ARG A 954 69.50 54.25 -4.22
N LEU A 955 69.28 55.37 -4.91
CA LEU A 955 68.91 55.34 -6.32
C LEU A 955 69.99 54.63 -7.16
N PRO A 956 69.61 53.71 -8.06
CA PRO A 956 70.57 53.04 -8.92
C PRO A 956 71.26 54.04 -9.83
N SER A 957 72.59 54.02 -9.86
CA SER A 957 73.37 54.75 -10.86
C SER A 957 73.28 54.07 -12.23
N PRO A 958 73.57 54.76 -13.34
CA PRO A 958 73.58 54.16 -14.68
C PRO A 958 74.52 52.95 -14.83
N ASP A 959 75.53 52.84 -13.96
CA ASP A 959 76.52 51.74 -13.95
C ASP A 959 76.04 50.45 -13.24
N VAL A 960 74.84 50.45 -12.64
CA VAL A 960 74.28 49.28 -11.96
C VAL A 960 73.85 48.24 -13.01
N THR A 961 74.44 47.04 -12.94
CA THR A 961 74.09 45.95 -13.87
C THR A 961 72.70 45.37 -13.58
N ALA A 962 72.10 44.68 -14.56
CA ALA A 962 70.80 44.01 -14.36
C ALA A 962 70.79 42.91 -13.28
N GLN A 963 71.96 42.33 -12.96
CA GLN A 963 72.09 41.40 -11.84
C GLN A 963 72.09 42.15 -10.51
N GLN A 964 72.92 43.18 -10.39
CA GLN A 964 72.96 44.04 -9.20
C GLN A 964 71.61 44.71 -8.93
N LEU A 965 70.88 45.11 -9.99
CA LEU A 965 69.53 45.66 -9.91
C LEU A 965 68.55 44.68 -9.26
N ARG A 966 68.58 43.40 -9.68
CA ARG A 966 67.72 42.34 -9.12
C ARG A 966 68.08 41.98 -7.68
N GLU A 967 69.37 41.98 -7.36
CA GLU A 967 69.90 41.60 -6.04
C GLU A 967 69.95 42.79 -5.05
N ARG A 968 69.65 44.01 -5.48
CA ARG A 968 69.77 45.26 -4.70
C ARG A 968 71.17 45.52 -4.12
N SER A 969 72.21 44.98 -4.77
CA SER A 969 73.53 44.87 -4.14
C SER A 969 74.37 46.15 -4.13
N TRP A 970 73.89 47.26 -4.71
CA TRP A 970 74.63 48.54 -4.76
C TRP A 970 74.41 49.42 -3.51
N TRP A 971 73.47 49.04 -2.64
CA TRP A 971 73.29 49.64 -1.33
C TRP A 971 73.16 48.57 -0.26
N THR A 972 73.39 48.96 0.99
CA THR A 972 73.18 48.12 2.18
C THR A 972 72.47 48.93 3.25
N GLY A 973 71.70 48.28 4.11
CA GLY A 973 70.93 48.92 5.17
C GLY A 973 69.52 48.31 5.31
N PRO A 974 68.72 48.84 6.23
CA PRO A 974 67.37 48.33 6.46
C PRO A 974 66.40 48.72 5.34
N GLU A 975 65.40 47.88 5.10
CA GLU A 975 64.21 48.24 4.35
C GLU A 975 63.39 49.28 5.14
N VAL A 976 62.80 50.27 4.48
CA VAL A 976 62.06 51.34 5.14
C VAL A 976 60.57 51.11 4.99
N PHE A 977 59.86 50.94 6.12
CA PHE A 977 58.41 50.87 6.18
C PHE A 977 57.85 52.18 6.75
N VAL A 978 57.12 52.93 5.92
CA VAL A 978 56.39 54.13 6.35
C VAL A 978 54.94 53.73 6.57
N LEU A 979 54.52 53.73 7.84
CA LEU A 979 53.17 53.41 8.26
C LEU A 979 52.41 54.71 8.54
N VAL A 980 51.33 54.94 7.77
CA VAL A 980 50.53 56.15 7.84
C VAL A 980 49.13 55.79 8.29
N ASP A 981 48.74 56.25 9.47
CA ASP A 981 47.35 56.18 9.94
C ASP A 981 46.63 57.48 9.64
N ASP A 982 45.31 57.41 9.44
CA ASP A 982 44.43 58.56 9.10
C ASP A 982 45.05 59.49 8.04
N TYR A 983 45.40 58.95 6.87
CA TYR A 983 46.08 59.65 5.78
C TYR A 983 45.47 61.01 5.43
N GLU A 984 44.15 61.12 5.48
CA GLU A 984 43.41 62.34 5.19
C GLU A 984 43.83 63.55 6.05
N LEU A 985 44.46 63.32 7.21
CA LEU A 985 44.99 64.37 8.08
C LEU A 985 46.45 64.72 7.78
N MET A 986 47.13 63.95 6.91
CA MET A 986 48.59 63.95 6.75
C MET A 986 49.08 63.96 5.29
N SER A 987 48.18 64.10 4.30
CA SER A 987 48.48 64.08 2.86
C SER A 987 49.71 64.92 2.48
N ASP A 988 49.78 66.13 3.02
CA ASP A 988 50.74 67.16 2.61
C ASP A 988 52.19 66.76 2.99
N GLN A 989 52.36 65.98 4.05
CA GLN A 989 53.66 65.62 4.63
C GLN A 989 54.41 64.56 3.81
N LEU A 990 53.70 63.79 2.99
CA LEU A 990 54.27 62.68 2.21
C LEU A 990 54.80 63.10 0.84
N SER A 991 54.53 64.32 0.41
CA SER A 991 55.00 64.89 -0.87
C SER A 991 56.50 64.68 -1.15
N PRO A 992 57.44 64.79 -0.17
CA PRO A 992 58.86 64.54 -0.40
C PRO A 992 59.20 63.11 -0.83
N LEU A 993 58.36 62.11 -0.52
CA LEU A 993 58.56 60.71 -0.88
C LEU A 993 58.05 60.36 -2.29
N LEU A 994 57.18 61.21 -2.87
CA LEU A 994 56.53 60.99 -4.16
C LEU A 994 57.49 60.55 -5.29
N PRO A 995 58.69 61.16 -5.46
CA PRO A 995 59.61 60.78 -6.54
C PRO A 995 60.13 59.34 -6.44
N TYR A 996 60.11 58.75 -5.24
CA TYR A 996 60.71 57.44 -4.96
C TYR A 996 59.70 56.30 -4.99
N LEU A 997 58.39 56.57 -5.01
CA LEU A 997 57.35 55.52 -4.94
C LEU A 997 57.48 54.50 -6.09
N SER A 998 57.65 54.96 -7.34
CA SER A 998 57.82 54.03 -8.47
C SER A 998 59.13 53.24 -8.44
N GLN A 999 60.11 53.71 -7.67
CA GLN A 999 61.40 53.05 -7.46
C GLN A 999 61.45 52.39 -6.07
N GLY A 1000 60.32 52.27 -5.37
CA GLY A 1000 60.28 51.80 -3.98
C GLY A 1000 60.91 50.42 -3.82
N ARG A 1001 60.73 49.55 -4.82
CA ARG A 1001 61.40 48.25 -4.88
C ARG A 1001 62.93 48.39 -4.92
N ASP A 1002 63.49 49.36 -5.63
CA ASP A 1002 64.93 49.47 -5.84
C ASP A 1002 65.63 50.14 -4.66
N VAL A 1003 64.97 51.13 -4.04
CA VAL A 1003 65.51 51.89 -2.90
C VAL A 1003 65.16 51.29 -1.53
N GLY A 1004 64.29 50.28 -1.51
CA GLY A 1004 63.82 49.66 -0.29
C GLY A 1004 62.84 50.52 0.52
N LEU A 1005 61.89 51.15 -0.19
CA LEU A 1005 60.81 51.94 0.40
C LEU A 1005 59.48 51.19 0.25
N HIS A 1006 58.84 50.95 1.39
CA HIS A 1006 57.50 50.39 1.51
C HIS A 1006 56.59 51.43 2.16
N LEU A 1007 55.44 51.69 1.54
CA LEU A 1007 54.47 52.68 2.02
C LEU A 1007 53.17 51.95 2.32
N VAL A 1008 52.72 52.05 3.57
CA VAL A 1008 51.47 51.44 4.04
C VAL A 1008 50.55 52.56 4.49
N ILE A 1009 49.46 52.75 3.77
CA ILE A 1009 48.53 53.85 4.01
C ILE A 1009 47.21 53.30 4.52
N ALA A 1010 46.74 53.80 5.66
CA ALA A 1010 45.36 53.64 6.10
C ALA A 1010 44.54 54.91 5.77
N HIS A 1011 43.43 54.73 5.06
CA HIS A 1011 42.58 55.80 4.54
C HIS A 1011 41.09 55.52 4.81
N ARG A 1012 40.27 56.57 4.92
CA ARG A 1012 38.80 56.44 4.95
C ARG A 1012 38.21 56.07 3.58
N TYR A 1013 37.14 55.27 3.57
CA TYR A 1013 36.52 54.76 2.33
C TYR A 1013 35.84 55.88 1.49
N PHE A 1014 35.10 56.78 2.14
CA PHE A 1014 34.27 57.82 1.49
C PHE A 1014 35.07 58.88 0.68
N GLU A 1015 36.39 58.94 0.86
CA GLU A 1015 37.26 59.95 0.25
C GLU A 1015 38.13 59.41 -0.90
N VAL A 1016 38.01 58.12 -1.26
CA VAL A 1016 38.77 57.55 -2.39
C VAL A 1016 38.36 58.17 -3.74
N GLY A 1017 37.13 58.68 -3.87
CA GLY A 1017 36.74 59.52 -5.02
C GLY A 1017 37.55 60.82 -5.16
N HIS A 1018 38.13 61.31 -4.05
CA HIS A 1018 39.06 62.44 -4.04
C HIS A 1018 40.53 62.03 -4.31
N ALA A 1019 40.86 60.74 -4.39
CA ALA A 1019 42.20 60.24 -4.70
C ALA A 1019 42.72 60.67 -6.08
N LEU A 1020 41.84 61.14 -6.98
CA LEU A 1020 42.21 61.71 -8.27
C LEU A 1020 42.97 63.06 -8.16
N PHE A 1021 42.91 63.73 -7.00
CA PHE A 1021 43.56 65.03 -6.79
C PHE A 1021 44.76 64.98 -5.84
N ASP A 1022 44.95 63.88 -5.11
CA ASP A 1022 46.10 63.68 -4.24
C ASP A 1022 47.25 62.99 -5.04
N PRO A 1023 48.43 63.62 -5.19
CA PRO A 1023 49.51 63.07 -6.00
C PRO A 1023 50.08 61.74 -5.49
N VAL A 1024 50.10 61.53 -4.17
CA VAL A 1024 50.68 60.32 -3.55
C VAL A 1024 49.72 59.14 -3.71
N LEU A 1025 48.43 59.31 -3.42
CA LEU A 1025 47.41 58.28 -3.63
C LEU A 1025 47.23 57.96 -5.11
N LEU A 1026 47.26 58.97 -5.99
CA LEU A 1026 47.20 58.76 -7.44
C LEU A 1026 48.38 57.89 -7.89
N ARG A 1027 49.60 58.26 -7.51
CA ARG A 1027 50.81 57.50 -7.88
C ARG A 1027 50.81 56.10 -7.28
N MET A 1028 50.34 55.95 -6.04
CA MET A 1028 50.22 54.66 -5.40
C MET A 1028 49.22 53.77 -6.14
N THR A 1029 48.06 54.29 -6.51
CA THR A 1029 47.03 53.58 -7.30
C THR A 1029 47.56 53.15 -8.67
N GLU A 1030 48.31 54.01 -9.38
CA GLU A 1030 48.97 53.66 -10.65
C GLU A 1030 49.92 52.46 -10.53
N LEU A 1031 50.52 52.25 -9.35
CA LEU A 1031 51.41 51.11 -9.08
C LEU A 1031 50.65 49.82 -8.76
N SER A 1032 49.31 49.87 -8.62
CA SER A 1032 48.44 48.74 -8.29
C SER A 1032 48.93 47.97 -7.05
N PRO A 1033 48.89 48.60 -5.86
CA PRO A 1033 49.40 48.01 -4.63
C PRO A 1033 48.50 46.86 -4.18
N ALA A 1034 48.96 46.06 -3.22
CA ALA A 1034 48.05 45.20 -2.49
C ALA A 1034 47.01 46.07 -1.74
N GLY A 1035 45.77 45.61 -1.69
CA GLY A 1035 44.65 46.32 -1.09
C GLY A 1035 44.02 45.53 0.07
N VAL A 1036 43.64 46.24 1.14
CA VAL A 1036 42.82 45.70 2.23
C VAL A 1036 41.63 46.63 2.44
N ALA A 1037 40.44 46.18 2.04
CA ALA A 1037 39.20 46.93 2.23
C ALA A 1037 38.45 46.40 3.46
N LEU A 1038 38.43 47.18 4.53
CA LEU A 1038 37.65 46.93 5.75
C LEU A 1038 36.24 47.50 5.62
N SER A 1039 35.40 47.31 6.65
CA SER A 1039 34.04 47.86 6.71
C SER A 1039 33.97 49.33 6.25
N GLY A 1040 33.06 49.63 5.32
CA GLY A 1040 32.83 50.98 4.80
C GLY A 1040 31.40 51.18 4.29
N ARG A 1041 30.85 52.40 4.44
CA ARG A 1041 29.58 52.83 3.83
C ARG A 1041 29.86 53.71 2.62
N GLY A 1042 29.99 53.11 1.42
CA GLY A 1042 30.23 53.84 0.17
C GLY A 1042 29.10 53.70 -0.85
N ARG A 1043 29.04 54.59 -1.85
CA ARG A 1043 28.32 54.34 -3.12
C ARG A 1043 29.30 53.65 -4.10
N GLU A 1044 28.77 52.87 -5.04
CA GLU A 1044 29.53 52.10 -6.03
C GLU A 1044 30.46 52.98 -6.89
N ASP A 1045 31.71 53.16 -6.45
CA ASP A 1045 32.70 53.95 -7.18
C ASP A 1045 33.90 53.08 -7.58
N GLY A 1046 33.71 52.28 -8.64
CA GLY A 1046 34.72 51.93 -9.65
C GLY A 1046 36.02 51.20 -9.29
N MET A 1047 36.43 51.09 -8.02
CA MET A 1047 37.60 50.32 -7.60
C MET A 1047 37.18 48.96 -7.03
N SER A 1048 37.29 47.94 -7.88
CA SER A 1048 37.22 46.49 -7.62
C SER A 1048 36.09 45.99 -6.69
N SER A 1049 35.10 45.36 -7.33
CA SER A 1049 34.04 44.50 -6.76
C SER A 1049 33.03 45.19 -5.84
N SER A 1050 31.74 44.99 -6.15
CA SER A 1050 30.56 45.35 -5.34
C SER A 1050 30.54 44.74 -3.92
N LEU A 1051 31.58 44.01 -3.51
CA LEU A 1051 31.68 43.27 -2.25
C LEU A 1051 32.19 44.13 -1.07
N SER A 1052 32.92 45.25 -1.32
CA SER A 1052 33.54 46.08 -0.26
C SER A 1052 32.61 47.10 0.42
N VAL A 1053 31.32 47.11 0.07
CA VAL A 1053 30.36 48.16 0.47
C VAL A 1053 29.39 47.72 1.59
N GLN A 1054 29.63 46.56 2.19
CA GLN A 1054 28.78 46.03 3.27
C GLN A 1054 29.35 46.36 4.67
N PRO A 1055 28.50 46.60 5.68
CA PRO A 1055 28.96 46.73 7.05
C PRO A 1055 29.58 45.41 7.53
N LEU A 1056 30.86 45.44 7.89
CA LEU A 1056 31.61 44.29 8.37
C LEU A 1056 32.03 44.48 9.85
N PRO A 1057 32.21 43.41 10.63
CA PRO A 1057 32.81 43.49 11.95
C PRO A 1057 34.21 44.13 11.92
N PRO A 1058 34.68 44.75 13.02
CA PRO A 1058 36.04 45.29 13.11
C PRO A 1058 37.11 44.23 12.78
N GLY A 1059 38.12 44.63 12.01
CA GLY A 1059 39.18 43.75 11.54
C GLY A 1059 38.78 42.81 10.40
N ARG A 1060 37.49 42.72 10.05
CA ARG A 1060 37.03 41.96 8.89
C ARG A 1060 37.07 42.81 7.64
N GLY A 1061 37.56 42.22 6.56
CA GLY A 1061 37.66 42.89 5.28
C GLY A 1061 37.94 41.94 4.13
N ILE A 1062 38.33 42.55 3.03
CA ILE A 1062 38.64 41.91 1.78
C ILE A 1062 40.07 42.28 1.40
N VAL A 1063 40.86 41.28 1.01
CA VAL A 1063 42.23 41.44 0.53
C VAL A 1063 42.24 41.26 -0.98
N THR A 1064 42.96 42.15 -1.67
CA THR A 1064 43.18 42.09 -3.11
C THR A 1064 44.67 42.12 -3.42
N PHE A 1065 45.10 41.21 -4.27
CA PHE A 1065 46.45 41.18 -4.84
C PHE A 1065 46.35 41.29 -6.37
N ARG A 1066 47.42 41.74 -7.01
CA ARG A 1066 47.43 42.01 -8.46
C ARG A 1066 47.09 40.80 -9.35
N ASP A 1067 47.42 39.59 -8.90
CA ASP A 1067 47.29 38.34 -9.67
C ASP A 1067 46.49 37.25 -8.92
N GLN A 1068 45.66 37.62 -7.93
CA GLN A 1068 44.86 36.66 -7.16
C GLN A 1068 43.41 37.12 -7.04
N ASP A 1069 42.51 36.13 -6.90
CA ASP A 1069 41.11 36.40 -6.61
C ASP A 1069 40.94 37.11 -5.26
N VAL A 1070 39.83 37.82 -5.16
CA VAL A 1070 39.40 38.57 -3.97
C VAL A 1070 39.15 37.60 -2.81
N GLN A 1071 39.78 37.81 -1.66
CA GLN A 1071 39.66 36.93 -0.48
C GLN A 1071 39.13 37.68 0.75
N PHE A 1072 38.23 37.08 1.53
CA PHE A 1072 37.85 37.65 2.83
C PHE A 1072 38.91 37.32 3.87
N VAL A 1073 39.15 38.26 4.78
CA VAL A 1073 40.14 38.12 5.84
C VAL A 1073 39.56 38.58 7.18
N GLN A 1074 39.98 37.93 8.25
CA GLN A 1074 39.98 38.52 9.59
C GLN A 1074 41.43 38.91 9.94
N LEU A 1075 41.69 40.20 10.08
CA LEU A 1075 43.01 40.73 10.42
C LEU A 1075 43.36 40.47 11.89
N TYR A 1076 44.66 40.34 12.18
CA TYR A 1076 45.14 40.26 13.55
C TYR A 1076 44.84 41.56 14.32
N HIS A 1077 44.26 41.41 15.51
CA HIS A 1077 43.97 42.47 16.44
C HIS A 1077 45.10 42.59 17.46
N LEU A 1078 45.79 43.73 17.42
CA LEU A 1078 46.70 44.16 18.48
C LEU A 1078 46.06 45.36 19.20
N PRO A 1079 45.61 45.22 20.46
CA PRO A 1079 45.04 46.33 21.22
C PRO A 1079 46.10 47.39 21.50
N PRO A 1080 45.71 48.67 21.75
CA PRO A 1080 46.65 49.67 22.22
C PRO A 1080 47.30 49.19 23.52
N GLY A 1081 48.64 49.18 23.57
CA GLY A 1081 49.38 48.89 24.80
C GLY A 1081 48.98 49.86 25.91
N ARG A 1082 48.91 49.35 27.14
CA ARG A 1082 48.84 50.20 28.35
C ARG A 1082 50.12 50.97 28.56
#